data_AF-A0A1G5HFS2-F1
#
_entry.id   AF-A0A1G5HFS2-F1
#
_cell.length_a   1.000
_cell.length_b   1.000
_cell.length_c   1.000
_cell.angle_alpha   90.00
_cell.angle_beta   90.00
_cell.angle_gamma   90.00
#
_symmetry.space_group_name_H-M   'P 1'
#
loop_
_entity.id
_entity.type
_entity.pdbx_description
1 polymer ?
#
loop_
_entity_poly.entity_id
_entity_poly.type
_entity_poly.pdbx_seq_one_letter_code
_entity_poly.pdbx_strand_id
1 'polypeptide(L)'
;MKPHAFVAMPFGSKPGLDGRLIDFNSVYSAYIRPALEAADMEVFRADEEQRAGDIITDMFQELLIADLVVADLTIDNPNVWYELGVRHALRARGIILVCGGRVTTAFDLYTERKLRYNLLDGKLDPATLEADRLSLAKMVEATMASWHERKESPVYHLLPNLQEPDWKSLRVGNVREFWQQHDAWENRISLACSTRHIGDLLLLADEAPIAAFRAEARIKAGEALRKAGRFCFALEQLERGLAVEPENLNGLREKGLCLQRLALAGEPSHSLDRARLHYRQVLKKYPNDAEIWALLGRIDKDGWIKKWRRLGRTSEQMVDDAAYEDALLSAAIDSYARGFKHDPRHYFSGINALTLMHLYRHLTGEDRYDHTMQIMAGAVRFAAECETDPGQLYWAKATLGDLDVLEAMPALVRKAYKEAIAISDNNWFYLDSACAQLRMLKDLGFRLEAVDAGIATFERVLSELDEPEKNWQPRQVFLFSGHRVDEPGRKTARFPQAKAEVAAQKIDEALDELGAGPDDLALAQGASGGDILFLEACKKRGVRLQLMLPFPEPDFIRKSILPSEEGEEWRKRYYDLTSSLTPPPRILPDELGPPPKGVDPYERCNLWLLYTALSYGIKKVQFICLWDGNKGDGRGGTAHMYEEVESRTGQTTWIKMKDLG
;
A
#
# COMPACT_ATOMS: atom_id res chain seq x y z
N MET A 1 -8.07 11.04 -1.07
CA MET A 1 -9.53 11.00 -1.33
C MET A 1 -10.30 10.98 -0.03
N LYS A 2 -11.46 11.64 0.01
CA LYS A 2 -12.37 11.65 1.17
C LYS A 2 -13.14 10.32 1.26
N PRO A 3 -13.54 9.83 2.46
CA PRO A 3 -14.46 8.71 2.56
C PRO A 3 -15.85 9.07 2.00
N HIS A 4 -16.52 8.10 1.39
CA HIS A 4 -17.81 8.30 0.71
C HIS A 4 -19.00 8.09 1.66
N ALA A 5 -19.89 9.08 1.76
CA ALA A 5 -21.06 9.06 2.63
C ALA A 5 -22.37 9.13 1.83
N PHE A 6 -23.20 8.11 1.99
CA PHE A 6 -24.55 8.07 1.42
C PHE A 6 -25.58 8.57 2.44
N VAL A 7 -26.47 9.48 2.02
CA VAL A 7 -27.55 10.00 2.85
C VAL A 7 -28.90 9.41 2.43
N ALA A 8 -29.43 8.54 3.29
CA ALA A 8 -30.75 7.95 3.18
C ALA A 8 -31.76 8.83 3.93
N MET A 9 -32.57 9.63 3.21
CA MET A 9 -33.48 10.58 3.84
C MET A 9 -34.73 10.87 2.99
N PRO A 10 -35.83 11.40 3.59
CA PRO A 10 -36.94 11.94 2.83
C PRO A 10 -36.54 13.15 1.96
N PHE A 11 -37.30 13.40 0.89
CA PHE A 11 -37.07 14.52 -0.03
C PHE A 11 -38.16 15.59 0.04
N GLY A 12 -37.77 16.85 -0.21
CA GLY A 12 -38.68 17.99 -0.28
C GLY A 12 -39.38 18.29 1.05
N SER A 13 -40.57 18.88 0.96
CA SER A 13 -41.39 19.16 2.15
C SER A 13 -42.34 18.00 2.44
N LYS A 14 -42.28 17.43 3.64
CA LYS A 14 -43.15 16.33 4.07
C LYS A 14 -43.81 16.64 5.41
N PRO A 15 -45.06 16.20 5.64
CA PRO A 15 -45.70 16.37 6.94
C PRO A 15 -44.96 15.52 8.00
N GLY A 16 -44.59 16.16 9.10
CA GLY A 16 -44.19 15.50 10.34
C GLY A 16 -45.37 14.83 11.02
N LEU A 17 -45.10 14.11 12.12
CA LEU A 17 -46.12 13.42 12.90
C LEU A 17 -47.15 14.37 13.54
N ASP A 18 -46.79 15.63 13.76
CA ASP A 18 -47.68 16.71 14.25
C ASP A 18 -48.42 17.43 13.12
N GLY A 19 -48.28 16.95 11.87
CA GLY A 19 -48.89 17.53 10.67
C GLY A 19 -48.17 18.76 10.11
N ARG A 20 -47.13 19.28 10.79
CA ARG A 20 -46.35 20.43 10.28
C ARG A 20 -45.42 19.99 9.16
N LEU A 21 -45.24 20.84 8.16
CA LEU A 21 -44.33 20.53 7.06
C LEU A 21 -42.88 20.70 7.50
N ILE A 22 -42.07 19.66 7.29
CA ILE A 22 -40.62 19.65 7.50
C ILE A 22 -39.94 19.77 6.14
N ASP A 23 -39.00 20.71 6.01
CA ASP A 23 -38.19 20.90 4.81
C ASP A 23 -36.91 20.06 4.84
N PHE A 24 -36.96 18.87 4.23
CA PHE A 24 -35.82 17.96 4.18
C PHE A 24 -34.69 18.41 3.24
N ASN A 25 -34.96 19.32 2.29
CA ASN A 25 -33.91 19.91 1.47
C ASN A 25 -33.06 20.87 2.30
N SER A 26 -33.69 21.62 3.21
CA SER A 26 -32.98 22.43 4.19
C SER A 26 -32.20 21.56 5.20
N VAL A 27 -32.79 20.48 5.71
CA VAL A 27 -32.09 19.52 6.58
C VAL A 27 -30.83 18.97 5.93
N TYR A 28 -30.90 18.61 4.65
CA TYR A 28 -29.73 18.13 3.92
C TYR A 28 -28.67 19.22 3.71
N SER A 29 -29.03 20.31 3.03
CA SER A 29 -28.09 21.33 2.58
C SER A 29 -27.51 22.17 3.71
N ALA A 30 -28.27 22.37 4.80
CA ALA A 30 -27.88 23.20 5.91
C ALA A 30 -27.50 22.42 7.17
N TYR A 31 -27.75 21.13 7.30
CA TYR A 31 -27.33 20.36 8.49
C TYR A 31 -26.46 19.16 8.14
N ILE A 32 -26.99 18.17 7.40
CA ILE A 32 -26.28 16.91 7.16
C ILE A 32 -25.02 17.11 6.31
N ARG A 33 -25.15 17.72 5.12
CA ARG A 33 -24.02 17.90 4.18
C ARG A 33 -22.88 18.72 4.82
N PRO A 34 -23.11 19.90 5.42
CA PRO A 34 -22.04 20.66 6.06
C PRO A 34 -21.34 19.91 7.19
N ALA A 35 -22.08 19.12 7.98
CA ALA A 35 -21.49 18.34 9.06
C ALA A 35 -20.58 17.20 8.55
N LEU A 36 -21.02 16.51 7.49
CA LEU A 36 -20.23 15.46 6.85
C LEU A 36 -19.02 16.01 6.11
N GLU A 37 -19.16 17.14 5.41
CA GLU A 37 -18.04 17.83 4.74
C GLU A 37 -17.00 18.36 5.75
N ALA A 38 -17.45 18.81 6.94
CA ALA A 38 -16.58 19.21 8.05
C ALA A 38 -15.81 18.02 8.64
N ALA A 39 -16.38 16.81 8.61
CA ALA A 39 -15.71 15.55 8.95
C ALA A 39 -14.92 14.95 7.77
N ASP A 40 -14.60 15.78 6.77
CA ASP A 40 -13.82 15.43 5.57
C ASP A 40 -14.39 14.28 4.72
N MET A 41 -15.72 14.18 4.63
CA MET A 41 -16.40 13.19 3.77
C MET A 41 -16.81 13.77 2.41
N GLU A 42 -16.88 12.91 1.40
CA GLU A 42 -17.60 13.16 0.15
C GLU A 42 -19.06 12.72 0.33
N VAL A 43 -19.99 13.65 0.14
CA VAL A 43 -21.40 13.45 0.50
C VAL A 43 -22.25 13.28 -0.75
N PHE A 44 -23.05 12.23 -0.77
CA PHE A 44 -23.98 11.93 -1.85
C PHE A 44 -25.39 11.65 -1.33
N ARG A 45 -26.40 12.16 -2.04
CA ARG A 45 -27.82 11.90 -1.79
C ARG A 45 -28.47 11.46 -3.11
N ALA A 46 -29.31 10.43 -3.07
CA ALA A 46 -29.80 9.74 -4.26
C ALA A 46 -30.56 10.62 -5.28
N ASP A 47 -31.13 11.76 -4.88
CA ASP A 47 -31.84 12.68 -5.78
C ASP A 47 -30.93 13.70 -6.49
N GLU A 48 -29.63 13.74 -6.16
CA GLU A 48 -28.63 14.55 -6.88
C GLU A 48 -28.19 13.91 -8.20
N GLU A 49 -28.57 12.65 -8.43
CA GLU A 49 -28.26 11.90 -9.64
C GLU A 49 -29.21 12.33 -10.78
N GLN A 50 -28.71 13.19 -11.67
CA GLN A 50 -29.47 13.72 -12.81
C GLN A 50 -29.49 12.79 -14.04
N ARG A 51 -28.90 11.59 -13.94
CA ARG A 51 -28.74 10.64 -15.06
C ARG A 51 -30.01 9.83 -15.33
N ALA A 52 -30.23 9.47 -16.60
CA ALA A 52 -31.29 8.56 -17.01
C ALA A 52 -30.89 7.09 -16.70
N GLY A 53 -31.66 6.40 -15.86
CA GLY A 53 -31.36 5.05 -15.40
C GLY A 53 -32.36 4.55 -14.35
N ASP A 54 -32.17 3.32 -13.85
CA ASP A 54 -32.95 2.78 -12.75
C ASP A 54 -32.35 3.23 -11.40
N ILE A 55 -32.91 4.31 -10.85
CA ILE A 55 -32.51 4.95 -9.58
C ILE A 55 -32.40 3.94 -8.44
N ILE A 56 -33.20 2.86 -8.48
CA ILE A 56 -33.22 1.82 -7.44
C ILE A 56 -31.89 1.05 -7.46
N THR A 57 -31.39 0.68 -8.63
CA THR A 57 -30.16 -0.12 -8.75
C THR A 57 -28.93 0.65 -8.27
N ASP A 58 -28.85 1.94 -8.58
CA ASP A 58 -27.75 2.82 -8.17
C ASP A 58 -27.76 3.02 -6.64
N MET A 59 -28.94 3.24 -6.05
CA MET A 59 -29.14 3.36 -4.60
C MET A 59 -28.69 2.10 -3.84
N PHE A 60 -29.03 0.89 -4.32
CA PHE A 60 -28.60 -0.35 -3.69
C PHE A 60 -27.08 -0.53 -3.70
N GLN A 61 -26.43 -0.10 -4.78
CA GLN A 61 -24.99 -0.13 -4.85
C GLN A 61 -24.38 0.84 -3.84
N GLU A 62 -24.90 2.06 -3.71
CA GLU A 62 -24.46 3.02 -2.70
C GLU A 62 -24.56 2.48 -1.26
N LEU A 63 -25.65 1.79 -0.93
CA LEU A 63 -25.80 1.14 0.39
C LEU A 63 -24.74 0.05 0.64
N LEU A 64 -24.27 -0.61 -0.42
CA LEU A 64 -23.19 -1.61 -0.33
C LEU A 64 -21.82 -0.94 -0.21
N ILE A 65 -21.52 0.05 -1.07
CA ILE A 65 -20.15 0.58 -1.25
C ILE A 65 -19.81 1.75 -0.33
N ALA A 66 -20.79 2.52 0.13
CA ALA A 66 -20.51 3.71 0.92
C ALA A 66 -19.75 3.38 2.21
N ASP A 67 -18.75 4.22 2.51
CA ASP A 67 -17.97 4.16 3.74
C ASP A 67 -18.85 4.55 4.93
N LEU A 68 -19.89 5.36 4.76
CA LEU A 68 -20.88 5.67 5.79
C LEU A 68 -22.27 5.82 5.19
N VAL A 69 -23.29 5.35 5.88
CA VAL A 69 -24.69 5.68 5.61
C VAL A 69 -25.24 6.50 6.76
N VAL A 70 -25.73 7.71 6.45
CA VAL A 70 -26.52 8.51 7.39
C VAL A 70 -28.00 8.33 7.04
N ALA A 71 -28.77 7.74 7.96
CA ALA A 71 -30.21 7.54 7.80
C ALA A 71 -31.01 8.55 8.64
N ASP A 72 -31.84 9.36 7.98
CA ASP A 72 -32.73 10.32 8.62
C ASP A 72 -34.09 9.68 8.93
N LEU A 73 -34.32 9.44 10.22
CA LEU A 73 -35.52 8.78 10.76
C LEU A 73 -36.49 9.78 11.40
N THR A 74 -36.48 11.04 10.97
CA THR A 74 -37.36 12.10 11.49
C THR A 74 -38.84 11.83 11.28
N ILE A 75 -39.18 11.13 10.19
CA ILE A 75 -40.54 10.65 9.89
C ILE A 75 -40.53 9.17 9.53
N ASP A 76 -41.68 8.52 9.63
CA ASP A 76 -41.87 7.12 9.25
C ASP A 76 -41.94 6.99 7.72
N ASN A 77 -40.80 7.10 7.03
CA ASN A 77 -40.68 7.00 5.58
C ASN A 77 -40.26 5.58 5.14
N PRO A 78 -41.16 4.76 4.56
CA PRO A 78 -40.89 3.37 4.20
C PRO A 78 -39.63 3.14 3.36
N ASN A 79 -39.26 4.09 2.49
CA ASN A 79 -38.07 3.97 1.66
C ASN A 79 -36.79 3.99 2.50
N VAL A 80 -36.71 4.92 3.47
CA VAL A 80 -35.55 5.03 4.37
C VAL A 80 -35.44 3.78 5.26
N TRP A 81 -36.57 3.23 5.73
CA TRP A 81 -36.57 1.96 6.48
C TRP A 81 -36.01 0.80 5.64
N TYR A 82 -36.42 0.73 4.38
CA TYR A 82 -35.99 -0.31 3.46
C TYR A 82 -34.48 -0.20 3.17
N GLU A 83 -34.00 1.00 2.84
CA GLU A 83 -32.58 1.31 2.62
C GLU A 83 -31.72 0.96 3.85
N LEU A 84 -32.19 1.34 5.05
CA LEU A 84 -31.52 1.02 6.31
C LEU A 84 -31.45 -0.49 6.55
N GLY A 85 -32.54 -1.22 6.30
CA GLY A 85 -32.57 -2.68 6.42
C GLY A 85 -31.59 -3.37 5.47
N VAL A 86 -31.51 -2.90 4.22
CA VAL A 86 -30.54 -3.37 3.23
C VAL A 86 -29.12 -3.10 3.70
N ARG A 87 -28.81 -1.88 4.16
CA ARG A 87 -27.48 -1.54 4.71
C ARG A 87 -27.13 -2.44 5.89
N HIS A 88 -28.06 -2.65 6.83
CA HIS A 88 -27.87 -3.53 7.98
C HIS A 88 -27.54 -4.97 7.55
N ALA A 89 -28.15 -5.47 6.48
CA ALA A 89 -27.90 -6.82 5.98
C ALA A 89 -26.55 -6.93 5.24
N LEU A 90 -26.20 -5.92 4.44
CA LEU A 90 -25.01 -5.96 3.59
C LEU A 90 -23.73 -5.57 4.31
N ARG A 91 -23.78 -4.70 5.31
CA ARG A 91 -22.59 -4.19 6.00
C ARG A 91 -22.79 -4.25 7.50
N ALA A 92 -21.77 -4.67 8.22
CA ALA A 92 -21.81 -4.76 9.66
C ALA A 92 -21.69 -3.39 10.34
N ARG A 93 -21.30 -2.33 9.61
CA ARG A 93 -20.79 -1.06 10.15
C ARG A 93 -21.08 0.15 9.27
N GLY A 94 -20.84 1.34 9.81
CA GLY A 94 -20.94 2.63 9.13
C GLY A 94 -22.34 3.11 8.99
N ILE A 95 -23.07 3.09 10.08
CA ILE A 95 -24.46 3.50 10.09
C ILE A 95 -24.60 4.55 11.18
N ILE A 96 -24.98 5.77 10.78
CA ILE A 96 -25.36 6.83 11.70
C ILE A 96 -26.85 7.12 11.52
N LEU A 97 -27.57 7.09 12.62
CA LEU A 97 -29.00 7.39 12.64
C LEU A 97 -29.20 8.81 13.17
N VAL A 98 -29.94 9.64 12.43
CA VAL A 98 -30.33 10.99 12.85
C VAL A 98 -31.85 11.12 12.95
N CYS A 99 -32.33 12.03 13.81
CA CYS A 99 -33.76 12.31 13.94
C CYS A 99 -34.03 13.75 14.41
N GLY A 100 -35.04 14.38 13.81
CA GLY A 100 -35.48 15.73 14.13
C GLY A 100 -36.49 15.73 15.27
N GLY A 101 -36.12 16.32 16.41
CA GLY A 101 -36.99 16.45 17.59
C GLY A 101 -37.25 15.14 18.34
N ARG A 102 -38.15 14.28 17.83
CA ARG A 102 -38.58 13.03 18.50
C ARG A 102 -37.82 11.81 17.96
N VAL A 103 -37.40 10.91 18.86
CA VAL A 103 -36.77 9.64 18.52
C VAL A 103 -37.80 8.61 18.07
N THR A 104 -37.54 7.95 16.94
CA THR A 104 -38.33 6.81 16.47
C THR A 104 -38.41 5.70 17.54
N THR A 105 -39.58 5.09 17.67
CA THR A 105 -39.89 4.04 18.64
C THR A 105 -39.98 2.65 18.01
N ALA A 106 -39.52 2.46 16.77
CA ALA A 106 -39.57 1.14 16.17
C ALA A 106 -38.74 0.13 16.95
N PHE A 107 -39.32 -1.06 17.10
CA PHE A 107 -38.81 -2.12 17.96
C PHE A 107 -37.42 -2.63 17.55
N ASP A 108 -37.08 -2.62 16.27
CA ASP A 108 -35.77 -3.10 15.82
C ASP A 108 -34.66 -2.02 15.90
N LEU A 109 -35.04 -0.77 16.18
CA LEU A 109 -34.11 0.37 16.22
C LEU A 109 -34.07 1.08 17.58
N TYR A 110 -34.96 0.80 18.53
CA TYR A 110 -35.08 1.61 19.75
C TYR A 110 -33.80 1.62 20.61
N THR A 111 -33.04 0.52 20.64
CA THR A 111 -31.76 0.41 21.37
C THR A 111 -30.61 1.14 20.68
N GLU A 112 -30.75 1.43 19.39
CA GLU A 112 -29.69 2.07 18.61
C GLU A 112 -29.51 3.53 19.01
N ARG A 113 -28.24 3.95 19.10
CA ARG A 113 -27.89 5.35 19.38
C ARG A 113 -28.28 6.21 18.18
N LYS A 114 -28.99 7.30 18.43
CA LYS A 114 -29.45 8.24 17.40
C LYS A 114 -29.05 9.65 17.79
N LEU A 115 -28.55 10.42 16.83
CA LEU A 115 -28.27 11.82 17.04
C LEU A 115 -29.55 12.63 16.81
N ARG A 116 -29.83 13.55 17.72
CA ARG A 116 -31.00 14.43 17.61
C ARG A 116 -30.54 15.77 17.08
N TYR A 117 -31.28 16.30 16.11
CA TYR A 117 -31.18 17.68 15.70
C TYR A 117 -32.50 18.39 15.98
N ASN A 118 -32.45 19.71 16.17
CA ASN A 118 -33.61 20.45 16.64
C ASN A 118 -34.38 21.11 15.48
N LEU A 119 -35.69 21.07 15.62
CA LEU A 119 -36.63 21.70 14.69
C LEU A 119 -37.48 22.74 15.43
N LEU A 120 -37.57 23.94 14.86
CA LEU A 120 -38.48 25.00 15.26
C LEU A 120 -39.49 25.23 14.12
N ASP A 121 -40.77 24.99 14.39
CA ASP A 121 -41.87 25.14 13.41
C ASP A 121 -41.62 24.41 12.07
N GLY A 122 -41.09 23.19 12.12
CA GLY A 122 -40.80 22.37 10.94
C GLY A 122 -39.52 22.75 10.18
N LYS A 123 -38.75 23.71 10.69
CA LYS A 123 -37.46 24.13 10.12
C LYS A 123 -36.33 23.86 11.10
N LEU A 124 -35.09 23.75 10.62
CA LEU A 124 -33.91 23.67 11.48
C LEU A 124 -33.89 24.86 12.45
N ASP A 125 -33.70 24.60 13.74
CA ASP A 125 -33.58 25.65 14.74
C ASP A 125 -32.23 26.39 14.57
N PRO A 126 -32.23 27.68 14.17
CA PRO A 126 -31.00 28.43 13.98
C PRO A 126 -30.16 28.55 15.25
N ALA A 127 -30.78 28.47 16.44
CA ALA A 127 -30.09 28.62 17.71
C ALA A 127 -29.22 27.40 18.06
N THR A 128 -29.57 26.20 17.55
CA THR A 128 -28.85 24.96 17.84
C THR A 128 -28.09 24.40 16.64
N LEU A 129 -28.35 24.89 15.42
CA LEU A 129 -27.85 24.31 14.18
C LEU A 129 -26.34 24.04 14.18
N GLU A 130 -25.51 24.97 14.66
CA GLU A 130 -24.06 24.72 14.69
C GLU A 130 -23.65 23.70 15.75
N ALA A 131 -24.32 23.66 16.89
CA ALA A 131 -24.09 22.63 17.89
C ALA A 131 -24.50 21.25 17.36
N ASP A 132 -25.60 21.18 16.61
CA ASP A 132 -26.11 19.96 15.98
C ASP A 132 -25.12 19.47 14.91
N ARG A 133 -24.64 20.36 14.03
CA ARG A 133 -23.61 20.03 13.01
C ARG A 133 -22.32 19.50 13.63
N LEU A 134 -21.81 20.20 14.66
CA LEU A 134 -20.60 19.76 15.37
C LEU A 134 -20.81 18.39 16.03
N SER A 135 -22.00 18.14 16.56
CA SER A 135 -22.32 16.85 17.17
C SER A 135 -22.35 15.72 16.15
N LEU A 136 -22.94 15.96 14.96
CA LEU A 136 -22.93 15.00 13.86
C LEU A 136 -21.50 14.75 13.35
N ALA A 137 -20.71 15.80 13.11
CA ALA A 137 -19.32 15.68 12.68
C ALA A 137 -18.48 14.86 13.68
N LYS A 138 -18.62 15.12 14.99
CA LYS A 138 -17.94 14.35 16.05
C LYS A 138 -18.37 12.88 16.07
N MET A 139 -19.65 12.60 15.86
CA MET A 139 -20.14 11.22 15.81
C MET A 139 -19.58 10.49 14.58
N VAL A 140 -19.53 11.17 13.44
CA VAL A 140 -18.91 10.66 12.20
C VAL A 140 -17.43 10.34 12.44
N GLU A 141 -16.66 11.29 12.96
CA GLU A 141 -15.25 11.08 13.29
C GLU A 141 -15.05 9.89 14.24
N ALA A 142 -15.87 9.78 15.29
CA ALA A 142 -15.79 8.68 16.25
C ALA A 142 -16.18 7.33 15.65
N THR A 143 -17.23 7.28 14.82
CA THR A 143 -17.67 6.07 14.11
C THR A 143 -16.60 5.61 13.13
N MET A 144 -16.04 6.53 12.33
CA MET A 144 -14.97 6.21 11.39
C MET A 144 -13.67 5.80 12.10
N ALA A 145 -13.34 6.38 13.25
CA ALA A 145 -12.14 6.03 14.02
C ALA A 145 -12.26 4.68 14.76
N SER A 146 -13.46 4.33 15.24
CA SER A 146 -13.72 3.07 15.96
C SER A 146 -14.25 1.94 15.09
N TRP A 147 -14.17 2.12 13.76
CA TRP A 147 -14.76 1.25 12.76
C TRP A 147 -14.37 -0.22 12.91
N HIS A 148 -13.25 -0.58 13.51
CA HIS A 148 -12.80 -1.99 13.59
C HIS A 148 -13.25 -2.71 14.86
N GLU A 149 -13.63 -1.98 15.91
CA GLU A 149 -13.83 -2.55 17.25
C GLU A 149 -15.26 -3.03 17.51
N ARG A 150 -16.27 -2.37 16.92
CA ARG A 150 -17.69 -2.69 17.15
C ARG A 150 -18.49 -2.82 15.86
N LYS A 151 -19.18 -3.97 15.72
CA LYS A 151 -20.27 -4.10 14.76
C LYS A 151 -21.36 -3.10 15.18
N GLU A 152 -21.97 -2.44 14.21
CA GLU A 152 -23.05 -1.46 14.46
C GLU A 152 -24.39 -2.02 13.97
N SER A 153 -24.36 -2.85 12.93
CA SER A 153 -25.57 -3.49 12.42
C SER A 153 -26.16 -4.48 13.43
N PRO A 154 -27.45 -4.32 13.80
CA PRO A 154 -28.21 -5.31 14.56
C PRO A 154 -28.18 -6.71 13.94
N VAL A 155 -28.15 -6.82 12.61
CA VAL A 155 -28.12 -8.12 11.92
C VAL A 155 -26.84 -8.88 12.24
N TYR A 156 -25.69 -8.21 12.20
CA TYR A 156 -24.39 -8.84 12.49
C TYR A 156 -24.13 -9.04 13.99
N HIS A 157 -24.87 -8.34 14.85
CA HIS A 157 -24.94 -8.64 16.28
C HIS A 157 -25.72 -9.92 16.56
N LEU A 158 -26.90 -10.06 15.94
CA LEU A 158 -27.77 -11.22 16.13
C LEU A 158 -27.25 -12.47 15.41
N LEU A 159 -26.49 -12.29 14.32
CA LEU A 159 -25.88 -13.36 13.52
C LEU A 159 -24.35 -13.22 13.55
N PRO A 160 -23.67 -13.66 14.62
CA PRO A 160 -22.23 -13.42 14.80
C PRO A 160 -21.36 -14.09 13.73
N ASN A 161 -21.84 -15.16 13.13
CA ASN A 161 -21.17 -15.92 12.07
C ASN A 161 -21.46 -15.41 10.65
N LEU A 162 -22.37 -14.44 10.50
CA LEU A 162 -22.62 -13.82 9.20
C LEU A 162 -21.38 -13.04 8.76
N GLN A 163 -20.92 -13.34 7.55
CA GLN A 163 -19.83 -12.62 6.90
C GLN A 163 -20.41 -11.55 5.99
N GLU A 164 -19.75 -10.39 5.92
CA GLU A 164 -20.10 -9.40 4.90
C GLU A 164 -19.95 -10.05 3.53
N PRO A 165 -20.93 -9.87 2.63
CA PRO A 165 -20.84 -10.44 1.30
C PRO A 165 -19.64 -9.85 0.56
N ASP A 166 -19.02 -10.65 -0.31
CA ASP A 166 -18.01 -10.15 -1.22
C ASP A 166 -18.68 -9.17 -2.20
N TRP A 167 -18.51 -7.88 -1.95
CA TRP A 167 -19.12 -6.81 -2.74
C TRP A 167 -18.63 -6.83 -4.19
N LYS A 168 -17.46 -7.43 -4.51
CA LYS A 168 -17.01 -7.65 -5.90
C LYS A 168 -17.87 -8.65 -6.64
N SER A 169 -18.35 -9.67 -5.95
CA SER A 169 -19.26 -10.67 -6.51
C SER A 169 -20.69 -10.13 -6.68
N LEU A 170 -21.04 -9.08 -5.94
CA LEU A 170 -22.35 -8.43 -5.97
C LEU A 170 -22.43 -7.22 -6.92
N ARG A 171 -21.55 -7.16 -7.94
CA ARG A 171 -21.63 -6.15 -9.01
C ARG A 171 -22.99 -6.23 -9.71
N VAL A 172 -23.88 -5.26 -9.43
CA VAL A 172 -25.17 -5.14 -10.11
C VAL A 172 -25.01 -4.22 -11.32
N GLY A 173 -25.59 -4.61 -12.46
CA GLY A 173 -25.50 -3.88 -13.72
C GLY A 173 -26.21 -2.52 -13.72
N ASN A 174 -25.69 -1.62 -14.55
CA ASN A 174 -26.09 -0.22 -14.86
C ASN A 174 -25.30 0.91 -14.18
N VAL A 175 -24.57 0.69 -13.09
CA VAL A 175 -23.53 1.65 -12.63
C VAL A 175 -22.25 1.48 -13.46
N ARG A 176 -22.39 1.50 -14.79
CA ARG A 176 -21.29 1.23 -15.74
C ARG A 176 -20.11 2.14 -15.51
N GLU A 177 -20.33 3.41 -15.20
CA GLU A 177 -19.24 4.37 -15.09
C GLU A 177 -18.40 4.15 -13.83
N PHE A 178 -19.01 3.87 -12.66
CA PHE A 178 -18.27 3.51 -11.45
C PHE A 178 -17.45 2.23 -11.65
N TRP A 179 -18.07 1.19 -12.22
CA TRP A 179 -17.37 -0.07 -12.48
C TRP A 179 -16.34 0.03 -13.61
N GLN A 180 -16.54 0.88 -14.61
CA GLN A 180 -15.54 1.16 -15.66
C GLN A 180 -14.36 1.96 -15.11
N GLN A 181 -14.62 2.98 -14.28
CA GLN A 181 -13.56 3.72 -13.59
C GLN A 181 -12.80 2.79 -12.64
N HIS A 182 -13.51 1.91 -11.96
CA HIS A 182 -12.93 0.86 -11.11
C HIS A 182 -12.07 -0.11 -11.91
N ASP A 183 -12.60 -0.73 -12.98
CA ASP A 183 -11.87 -1.72 -13.77
C ASP A 183 -10.66 -1.07 -14.46
N ALA A 184 -10.79 0.19 -14.91
CA ALA A 184 -9.66 0.97 -15.41
C ALA A 184 -8.60 1.22 -14.32
N TRP A 185 -9.02 1.54 -13.09
CA TRP A 185 -8.13 1.69 -11.95
C TRP A 185 -7.45 0.37 -11.56
N GLU A 186 -8.18 -0.74 -11.49
CA GLU A 186 -7.64 -2.08 -11.15
C GLU A 186 -6.64 -2.56 -12.20
N ASN A 187 -6.91 -2.29 -13.48
CA ASN A 187 -5.96 -2.53 -14.57
C ASN A 187 -4.68 -1.70 -14.41
N ARG A 188 -4.78 -0.44 -14.00
CA ARG A 188 -3.61 0.42 -13.72
C ARG A 188 -2.81 -0.04 -12.51
N ILE A 189 -3.47 -0.47 -11.44
CA ILE A 189 -2.82 -1.09 -10.28
C ILE A 189 -2.05 -2.34 -10.73
N SER A 190 -2.67 -3.19 -11.55
CA SER A 190 -2.05 -4.41 -12.07
C SER A 190 -0.84 -4.09 -12.97
N LEU A 191 -0.93 -3.05 -13.79
CA LEU A 191 0.17 -2.57 -14.63
C LEU A 191 1.31 -1.95 -13.80
N ALA A 192 1.00 -1.15 -12.79
CA ALA A 192 2.00 -0.57 -11.89
C ALA A 192 2.76 -1.67 -11.11
N CYS A 193 2.06 -2.73 -10.70
CA CYS A 193 2.66 -3.92 -10.10
C CYS A 193 3.60 -4.66 -11.07
N SER A 194 3.26 -4.77 -12.35
CA SER A 194 4.08 -5.47 -13.34
C SER A 194 5.28 -4.66 -13.84
N THR A 195 5.14 -3.35 -13.95
CA THR A 195 6.19 -2.41 -14.38
C THR A 195 7.15 -1.99 -13.26
N ARG A 196 6.89 -2.42 -12.01
CA ARG A 196 7.67 -2.09 -10.80
C ARG A 196 7.79 -0.58 -10.53
N HIS A 197 6.88 0.24 -11.06
CA HIS A 197 6.79 1.66 -10.76
C HIS A 197 6.01 1.87 -9.46
N ILE A 198 6.71 1.69 -8.34
CA ILE A 198 6.10 1.72 -7.00
C ILE A 198 5.44 3.08 -6.68
N GLY A 199 6.02 4.19 -7.16
CA GLY A 199 5.45 5.53 -6.98
C GLY A 199 4.04 5.66 -7.59
N ASP A 200 3.82 5.03 -8.74
CA ASP A 200 2.54 5.00 -9.43
C ASP A 200 1.48 4.26 -8.61
N LEU A 201 1.86 3.09 -8.09
CA LEU A 201 1.01 2.22 -7.30
C LEU A 201 0.51 2.90 -6.02
N LEU A 202 1.37 3.68 -5.38
CA LEU A 202 1.02 4.44 -4.17
C LEU A 202 0.04 5.57 -4.44
N LEU A 203 0.23 6.30 -5.55
CA LEU A 203 -0.70 7.36 -5.94
C LEU A 203 -2.07 6.77 -6.24
N LEU A 204 -2.11 5.71 -7.06
CA LEU A 204 -3.35 5.01 -7.39
C LEU A 204 -4.03 4.42 -6.15
N ALA A 205 -3.25 3.94 -5.16
CA ALA A 205 -3.82 3.42 -3.91
C ALA A 205 -4.52 4.50 -3.07
N ASP A 206 -4.00 5.73 -3.03
CA ASP A 206 -4.64 6.85 -2.33
C ASP A 206 -5.83 7.45 -3.09
N GLU A 207 -5.88 7.21 -4.40
CA GLU A 207 -6.94 7.64 -5.33
C GLU A 207 -8.10 6.65 -5.47
N ALA A 208 -8.10 5.54 -4.74
CA ALA A 208 -9.18 4.57 -4.86
C ALA A 208 -10.51 5.14 -4.30
N PRO A 209 -11.65 4.90 -4.97
CA PRO A 209 -12.89 5.65 -4.75
C PRO A 209 -13.57 5.41 -3.40
N ILE A 210 -13.35 4.26 -2.77
CA ILE A 210 -13.91 3.92 -1.45
C ILE A 210 -12.82 3.33 -0.55
N ALA A 211 -13.02 3.33 0.77
CA ALA A 211 -12.00 2.87 1.72
C ALA A 211 -11.58 1.41 1.50
N ALA A 212 -12.51 0.52 1.12
CA ALA A 212 -12.21 -0.89 0.85
C ALA A 212 -11.21 -1.06 -0.30
N PHE A 213 -11.40 -0.36 -1.43
CA PHE A 213 -10.42 -0.40 -2.53
C PHE A 213 -9.08 0.19 -2.12
N ARG A 214 -9.08 1.28 -1.34
CA ARG A 214 -7.84 1.86 -0.83
C ARG A 214 -7.09 0.86 0.04
N ALA A 215 -7.80 0.09 0.86
CA ALA A 215 -7.21 -0.95 1.70
C ALA A 215 -6.55 -2.05 0.87
N GLU A 216 -7.28 -2.59 -0.10
CA GLU A 216 -6.75 -3.63 -0.99
C GLU A 216 -5.55 -3.13 -1.80
N ALA A 217 -5.63 -1.92 -2.35
CA ALA A 217 -4.54 -1.33 -3.11
C ALA A 217 -3.30 -1.09 -2.25
N ARG A 218 -3.48 -0.65 -1.00
CA ARG A 218 -2.39 -0.51 -0.04
C ARG A 218 -1.75 -1.85 0.33
N ILE A 219 -2.54 -2.92 0.44
CA ILE A 219 -2.00 -4.26 0.66
C ILE A 219 -1.17 -4.72 -0.56
N LYS A 220 -1.68 -4.54 -1.78
CA LYS A 220 -0.94 -4.81 -3.03
C LYS A 220 0.33 -3.96 -3.14
N ALA A 221 0.25 -2.68 -2.77
CA ALA A 221 1.40 -1.77 -2.71
C ALA A 221 2.44 -2.24 -1.71
N GLY A 222 2.00 -2.67 -0.53
CA GLY A 222 2.83 -3.27 0.49
C GLY A 222 3.60 -4.51 0.01
N GLU A 223 2.91 -5.43 -0.67
CA GLU A 223 3.52 -6.62 -1.26
C GLU A 223 4.57 -6.25 -2.33
N ALA A 224 4.24 -5.32 -3.23
CA ALA A 224 5.16 -4.84 -4.26
C ALA A 224 6.41 -4.15 -3.66
N LEU A 225 6.22 -3.29 -2.66
CA LEU A 225 7.29 -2.65 -1.90
C LEU A 225 8.18 -3.68 -1.20
N ARG A 226 7.58 -4.71 -0.60
CA ARG A 226 8.33 -5.80 0.05
C ARG A 226 9.16 -6.57 -0.98
N LYS A 227 8.58 -6.91 -2.14
CA LYS A 227 9.30 -7.57 -3.24
C LYS A 227 10.47 -6.72 -3.76
N ALA A 228 10.37 -5.39 -3.67
CA ALA A 228 11.44 -4.45 -3.99
C ALA A 228 12.41 -4.14 -2.82
N GLY A 229 12.31 -4.88 -1.70
CA GLY A 229 13.19 -4.70 -0.53
C GLY A 229 12.92 -3.44 0.31
N ARG A 230 11.82 -2.72 0.08
CA ARG A 230 11.45 -1.48 0.78
C ARG A 230 10.60 -1.76 2.02
N PHE A 231 11.14 -2.54 2.96
CA PHE A 231 10.36 -3.13 4.06
C PHE A 231 9.69 -2.13 5.02
N CYS A 232 10.33 -1.02 5.37
CA CYS A 232 9.72 -0.01 6.25
C CYS A 232 8.47 0.58 5.60
N PHE A 233 8.58 0.95 4.33
CA PHE A 233 7.49 1.58 3.61
C PHE A 233 6.39 0.57 3.24
N ALA A 234 6.78 -0.67 2.91
CA ALA A 234 5.84 -1.78 2.77
C ALA A 234 4.99 -1.96 4.03
N LEU A 235 5.63 -1.97 5.21
CA LEU A 235 4.95 -2.11 6.49
C LEU A 235 3.95 -0.98 6.73
N GLU A 236 4.31 0.28 6.44
CA GLU A 236 3.39 1.43 6.54
C GLU A 236 2.12 1.23 5.69
N GLN A 237 2.28 0.84 4.43
CA GLN A 237 1.13 0.62 3.54
C GLN A 237 0.27 -0.56 4.01
N LEU A 238 0.91 -1.67 4.41
CA LEU A 238 0.22 -2.84 4.95
C LEU A 238 -0.55 -2.50 6.21
N GLU A 239 0.01 -1.70 7.12
CA GLU A 239 -0.68 -1.28 8.34
C GLU A 239 -1.87 -0.36 8.05
N ARG A 240 -1.78 0.54 7.07
CA ARG A 240 -2.93 1.34 6.62
C ARG A 240 -4.01 0.50 5.95
N GLY A 241 -3.63 -0.49 5.15
CA GLY A 241 -4.57 -1.43 4.54
C GLY A 241 -5.26 -2.31 5.58
N LEU A 242 -4.48 -2.91 6.48
CA LEU A 242 -4.98 -3.74 7.59
C LEU A 242 -5.71 -2.95 8.67
N ALA A 243 -5.50 -1.64 8.78
CA ALA A 243 -6.36 -0.80 9.60
C ALA A 243 -7.80 -0.98 9.11
N VAL A 244 -8.04 -0.79 7.81
CA VAL A 244 -9.36 -0.92 7.19
C VAL A 244 -9.85 -2.37 7.14
N GLU A 245 -9.00 -3.31 6.71
CA GLU A 245 -9.30 -4.75 6.58
C GLU A 245 -8.44 -5.61 7.54
N PRO A 246 -8.74 -5.62 8.86
CA PRO A 246 -7.88 -6.27 9.86
C PRO A 246 -7.82 -7.80 9.76
N GLU A 247 -8.78 -8.41 9.05
CA GLU A 247 -8.85 -9.85 8.82
C GLU A 247 -8.28 -10.25 7.43
N ASN A 248 -7.70 -9.32 6.67
CA ASN A 248 -7.10 -9.65 5.38
C ASN A 248 -5.85 -10.54 5.57
N LEU A 249 -6.01 -11.83 5.33
CA LEU A 249 -4.99 -12.84 5.61
C LEU A 249 -3.70 -12.62 4.81
N ASN A 250 -3.79 -12.18 3.54
CA ASN A 250 -2.61 -11.85 2.74
C ASN A 250 -1.85 -10.65 3.32
N GLY A 251 -2.57 -9.57 3.67
CA GLY A 251 -1.98 -8.41 4.34
C GLY A 251 -1.29 -8.79 5.65
N LEU A 252 -1.89 -9.68 6.45
CA LEU A 252 -1.31 -10.17 7.69
C LEU A 252 -0.02 -10.99 7.44
N ARG A 253 0.02 -11.82 6.40
CA ARG A 253 1.22 -12.58 5.99
C ARG A 253 2.36 -11.63 5.60
N GLU A 254 2.07 -10.69 4.70
CA GLU A 254 2.99 -9.69 4.17
C GLU A 254 3.53 -8.76 5.27
N LYS A 255 2.69 -8.37 6.23
CA LYS A 255 3.10 -7.59 7.41
C LYS A 255 4.15 -8.32 8.23
N GLY A 256 3.93 -9.60 8.52
CA GLY A 256 4.88 -10.41 9.29
C GLY A 256 6.22 -10.60 8.56
N LEU A 257 6.19 -10.74 7.24
CA LEU A 257 7.40 -10.81 6.41
C LEU A 257 8.20 -9.52 6.49
N CYS A 258 7.54 -8.35 6.44
CA CYS A 258 8.21 -7.06 6.61
C CYS A 258 8.84 -6.92 8.01
N LEU A 259 8.10 -7.28 9.07
CA LEU A 259 8.62 -7.26 10.44
C LEU A 259 9.85 -8.15 10.60
N GLN A 260 9.84 -9.36 10.03
CA GLN A 260 10.98 -10.28 10.03
C GLN A 260 12.19 -9.67 9.31
N ARG A 261 12.01 -9.15 8.11
CA ARG A 261 13.11 -8.58 7.30
C ARG A 261 13.74 -7.35 7.98
N LEU A 262 12.93 -6.48 8.57
CA LEU A 262 13.41 -5.32 9.35
C LEU A 262 14.21 -5.75 10.59
N ALA A 263 13.75 -6.79 11.30
CA ALA A 263 14.47 -7.34 12.44
C ALA A 263 15.81 -7.98 12.06
N LEU A 264 15.88 -8.65 10.90
CA LEU A 264 17.13 -9.23 10.38
C LEU A 264 18.12 -8.14 9.93
N ALA A 265 17.62 -7.05 9.34
CA ALA A 265 18.41 -5.88 8.98
C ALA A 265 18.90 -5.07 10.21
N GLY A 266 18.41 -5.36 11.41
CA GLY A 266 18.79 -4.66 12.64
C GLY A 266 18.19 -3.26 12.76
N GLU A 267 17.07 -2.98 12.07
CA GLU A 267 16.40 -1.68 12.17
C GLU A 267 15.87 -1.45 13.60
N PRO A 268 16.02 -0.24 14.17
CA PRO A 268 15.54 0.09 15.51
C PRO A 268 14.06 -0.24 15.68
N SER A 269 13.66 -0.67 16.88
CA SER A 269 12.28 -1.03 17.24
C SER A 269 11.68 -2.25 16.51
N HIS A 270 12.50 -3.01 15.77
CA HIS A 270 12.10 -4.25 15.11
C HIS A 270 12.91 -5.43 15.66
N SER A 271 12.21 -6.49 16.07
CA SER A 271 12.81 -7.71 16.60
C SER A 271 12.10 -8.94 16.07
N LEU A 272 12.82 -10.08 16.05
CA LEU A 272 12.21 -11.37 15.68
C LEU A 272 11.08 -11.74 16.66
N ASP A 273 11.16 -11.31 17.93
CA ASP A 273 10.09 -11.51 18.91
C ASP A 273 8.80 -10.78 18.53
N ARG A 274 8.91 -9.56 17.99
CA ARG A 274 7.76 -8.79 17.49
C ARG A 274 7.10 -9.49 16.30
N ALA A 275 7.90 -9.96 15.34
CA ALA A 275 7.41 -10.73 14.21
C ALA A 275 6.77 -12.07 14.66
N ARG A 276 7.37 -12.74 15.65
CA ARG A 276 6.83 -13.98 16.25
C ARG A 276 5.49 -13.74 16.96
N LEU A 277 5.38 -12.66 17.73
CA LEU A 277 4.15 -12.30 18.43
C LEU A 277 3.02 -12.02 17.44
N HIS A 278 3.31 -11.33 16.33
CA HIS A 278 2.37 -11.08 15.24
C HIS A 278 1.78 -12.39 14.70
N TYR A 279 2.60 -13.35 14.23
CA TYR A 279 2.07 -14.61 13.70
C TYR A 279 1.35 -15.45 14.75
N ARG A 280 1.80 -15.46 16.01
CA ARG A 280 1.08 -16.13 17.11
C ARG A 280 -0.31 -15.53 17.34
N GLN A 281 -0.47 -14.21 17.18
CA GLN A 281 -1.79 -13.56 17.27
C GLN A 281 -2.68 -13.94 16.08
N VAL A 282 -2.13 -13.99 14.86
CA VAL A 282 -2.86 -14.43 13.67
C VAL A 282 -3.34 -15.88 13.83
N LEU A 283 -2.49 -16.78 14.33
CA LEU A 283 -2.83 -18.20 14.57
C LEU A 283 -3.94 -18.40 15.62
N LYS A 284 -4.20 -17.43 16.50
CA LYS A 284 -5.37 -17.52 17.41
C LYS A 284 -6.69 -17.49 16.62
N LYS A 285 -6.71 -16.80 15.49
CA LYS A 285 -7.88 -16.70 14.60
C LYS A 285 -7.86 -17.75 13.50
N TYR A 286 -6.68 -18.05 12.97
CA TYR A 286 -6.47 -18.99 11.87
C TYR A 286 -5.56 -20.15 12.30
N PRO A 287 -5.99 -21.01 13.25
CA PRO A 287 -5.12 -22.01 13.88
C PRO A 287 -4.59 -23.09 12.93
N ASN A 288 -5.27 -23.30 11.81
CA ASN A 288 -4.95 -24.36 10.84
C ASN A 288 -4.27 -23.81 9.57
N ASP A 289 -3.91 -22.53 9.51
CA ASP A 289 -3.31 -21.94 8.31
C ASP A 289 -1.85 -22.37 8.15
N ALA A 290 -1.59 -23.24 7.16
CA ALA A 290 -0.28 -23.83 6.95
C ALA A 290 0.80 -22.80 6.59
N GLU A 291 0.45 -21.75 5.86
CA GLU A 291 1.37 -20.68 5.45
C GLU A 291 1.78 -19.82 6.64
N ILE A 292 0.84 -19.42 7.52
CA ILE A 292 1.20 -18.70 8.75
C ILE A 292 2.10 -19.55 9.67
N TRP A 293 1.83 -20.86 9.79
CA TRP A 293 2.73 -21.77 10.51
C TRP A 293 4.11 -21.85 9.86
N ALA A 294 4.19 -21.89 8.53
CA ALA A 294 5.46 -21.90 7.79
C ALA A 294 6.25 -20.60 8.02
N LEU A 295 5.58 -19.45 7.99
CA LEU A 295 6.18 -18.14 8.23
C LEU A 295 6.68 -18.01 9.68
N LEU A 296 5.95 -18.55 10.65
CA LEU A 296 6.41 -18.64 12.04
C LEU A 296 7.65 -19.54 12.15
N GLY A 297 7.66 -20.71 11.52
CA GLY A 297 8.82 -21.61 11.47
C GLY A 297 10.03 -20.95 10.82
N ARG A 298 9.82 -20.12 9.80
CA ARG A 298 10.87 -19.33 9.15
C ARG A 298 11.51 -18.33 10.11
N ILE A 299 10.73 -17.65 10.96
CA ILE A 299 11.28 -16.72 11.97
C ILE A 299 12.21 -17.45 12.93
N ASP A 300 11.78 -18.60 13.43
CA ASP A 300 12.58 -19.37 14.39
C ASP A 300 13.82 -19.98 13.74
N LYS A 301 13.72 -20.44 12.48
CA LYS A 301 14.86 -20.87 11.66
C LYS A 301 15.86 -19.74 11.42
N ASP A 302 15.41 -18.56 11.03
CA ASP A 302 16.29 -17.41 10.81
C ASP A 302 16.93 -16.94 12.13
N GLY A 303 16.19 -17.01 13.24
CA GLY A 303 16.70 -16.78 14.59
C GLY A 303 17.81 -17.76 14.96
N TRP A 304 17.62 -19.05 14.70
CA TRP A 304 18.63 -20.09 14.89
C TRP A 304 19.87 -19.85 14.03
N ILE A 305 19.70 -19.59 12.71
CA ILE A 305 20.82 -19.29 11.80
C ILE A 305 21.63 -18.09 12.28
N LYS A 306 20.97 -17.01 12.71
CA LYS A 306 21.64 -15.81 13.23
C LYS A 306 22.50 -16.09 14.47
N LYS A 307 22.18 -17.13 15.26
CA LYS A 307 22.94 -17.48 16.45
C LYS A 307 24.28 -18.13 16.11
N TRP A 308 24.34 -19.02 15.13
CA TRP A 308 25.56 -19.76 14.80
C TRP A 308 26.35 -19.17 13.62
N ARG A 309 25.69 -18.55 12.64
CA ARG A 309 26.32 -18.01 11.42
C ARG A 309 26.89 -16.61 11.63
N ARG A 310 27.89 -16.49 12.51
CA ARG A 310 28.56 -15.21 12.85
C ARG A 310 29.88 -15.04 12.09
N LEU A 311 30.20 -13.79 11.77
CA LEU A 311 31.48 -13.41 11.15
C LEU A 311 32.66 -13.89 12.02
N GLY A 312 33.66 -14.51 11.38
CA GLY A 312 34.90 -14.97 12.03
C GLY A 312 34.83 -16.34 12.72
N ARG A 313 33.70 -17.06 12.65
CA ARG A 313 33.59 -18.45 13.12
C ARG A 313 34.18 -19.43 12.11
N THR A 314 34.84 -20.48 12.60
CA THR A 314 35.22 -21.65 11.78
C THR A 314 34.03 -22.57 11.55
N SER A 315 34.09 -23.47 10.55
CA SER A 315 33.03 -24.44 10.30
C SER A 315 32.72 -25.33 11.50
N GLU A 316 33.75 -25.75 12.25
CA GLU A 316 33.58 -26.55 13.48
C GLU A 316 32.82 -25.76 14.56
N GLN A 317 33.15 -24.48 14.76
CA GLN A 317 32.44 -23.62 15.70
C GLN A 317 31.01 -23.34 15.27
N MET A 318 30.74 -23.22 13.96
CA MET A 318 29.38 -23.04 13.44
C MET A 318 28.52 -24.26 13.74
N VAL A 319 29.07 -25.47 13.58
CA VAL A 319 28.39 -26.73 13.91
C VAL A 319 28.09 -26.83 15.41
N ASP A 320 29.07 -26.52 16.26
CA ASP A 320 28.91 -26.54 17.72
C ASP A 320 27.87 -25.51 18.20
N ASP A 321 27.97 -24.25 17.74
CA ASP A 321 27.00 -23.19 18.05
C ASP A 321 25.58 -23.58 17.55
N ALA A 322 25.47 -24.24 16.39
CA ALA A 322 24.19 -24.66 15.82
C ALA A 322 23.55 -25.80 16.61
N ALA A 323 24.36 -26.75 17.08
CA ALA A 323 23.93 -27.84 17.95
C ALA A 323 23.53 -27.35 19.35
N TYR A 324 24.23 -26.33 19.88
CA TYR A 324 23.92 -25.73 21.17
C TYR A 324 22.56 -25.00 21.20
N GLU A 325 22.15 -24.40 20.08
CA GLU A 325 20.89 -23.64 19.95
C GLU A 325 19.71 -24.54 19.46
N ASP A 326 19.72 -25.82 19.85
CA ASP A 326 18.75 -26.84 19.44
C ASP A 326 17.29 -26.52 19.81
N ALA A 327 17.06 -25.72 20.85
CA ALA A 327 15.74 -25.27 21.26
C ALA A 327 15.06 -24.40 20.18
N LEU A 328 15.81 -23.51 19.52
CA LEU A 328 15.28 -22.69 18.41
C LEU A 328 15.07 -23.56 17.17
N LEU A 329 15.96 -24.50 16.90
CA LEU A 329 15.81 -25.49 15.84
C LEU A 329 14.53 -26.33 16.03
N SER A 330 14.29 -26.82 17.24
CA SER A 330 13.10 -27.58 17.61
C SER A 330 11.81 -26.76 17.45
N ALA A 331 11.82 -25.48 17.84
CA ALA A 331 10.68 -24.59 17.66
C ALA A 331 10.33 -24.37 16.17
N ALA A 332 11.34 -24.23 15.32
CA ALA A 332 11.15 -24.15 13.87
C ALA A 332 10.60 -25.45 13.28
N ILE A 333 11.16 -26.61 13.67
CA ILE A 333 10.66 -27.94 13.29
C ILE A 333 9.19 -28.09 13.64
N ASP A 334 8.82 -27.79 14.89
CA ASP A 334 7.44 -27.94 15.37
C ASP A 334 6.47 -27.07 14.58
N SER A 335 6.85 -25.84 14.24
CA SER A 335 6.00 -24.92 13.46
C SER A 335 5.77 -25.43 12.04
N TYR A 336 6.84 -25.82 11.33
CA TYR A 336 6.72 -26.38 9.98
C TYR A 336 5.96 -27.71 9.97
N ALA A 337 6.26 -28.61 10.90
CA ALA A 337 5.58 -29.90 11.01
C ALA A 337 4.08 -29.74 11.31
N ARG A 338 3.69 -28.77 12.15
CA ARG A 338 2.27 -28.44 12.39
C ARG A 338 1.61 -27.90 11.13
N GLY A 339 2.24 -26.95 10.44
CA GLY A 339 1.72 -26.41 9.18
C GLY A 339 1.45 -27.51 8.15
N PHE A 340 2.41 -28.43 7.97
CA PHE A 340 2.25 -29.57 7.05
C PHE A 340 1.15 -30.56 7.49
N LYS A 341 0.99 -30.81 8.79
CA LYS A 341 -0.08 -31.68 9.30
C LYS A 341 -1.47 -31.08 9.09
N HIS A 342 -1.59 -29.74 9.09
CA HIS A 342 -2.85 -29.05 8.83
C HIS A 342 -3.21 -29.01 7.34
N ASP A 343 -2.23 -28.83 6.45
CA ASP A 343 -2.41 -28.97 5.00
C ASP A 343 -1.28 -29.82 4.38
N PRO A 344 -1.48 -31.13 4.19
CA PRO A 344 -0.49 -32.02 3.57
C PRO A 344 -0.15 -31.69 2.12
N ARG A 345 -0.90 -30.80 1.44
CA ARG A 345 -0.51 -30.29 0.12
C ARG A 345 0.59 -29.23 0.21
N HIS A 346 0.80 -28.65 1.39
CA HIS A 346 1.79 -27.61 1.63
C HIS A 346 3.20 -28.19 1.77
N TYR A 347 3.71 -28.83 0.71
CA TYR A 347 5.02 -29.49 0.69
C TYR A 347 6.17 -28.56 1.10
N PHE A 348 6.04 -27.23 0.91
CA PHE A 348 7.00 -26.24 1.43
C PHE A 348 7.21 -26.36 2.95
N SER A 349 6.14 -26.53 3.71
CA SER A 349 6.24 -26.76 5.16
C SER A 349 6.88 -28.11 5.44
N GLY A 350 6.48 -29.14 4.70
CA GLY A 350 6.98 -30.49 4.89
C GLY A 350 8.49 -30.61 4.62
N ILE A 351 9.00 -30.04 3.52
CA ILE A 351 10.43 -30.11 3.18
C ILE A 351 11.30 -29.30 4.14
N ASN A 352 10.82 -28.14 4.61
CA ASN A 352 11.53 -27.39 5.65
C ASN A 352 11.56 -28.15 6.98
N ALA A 353 10.44 -28.78 7.39
CA ALA A 353 10.40 -29.62 8.57
C ALA A 353 11.39 -30.79 8.45
N LEU A 354 11.36 -31.54 7.35
CA LEU A 354 12.26 -32.66 7.09
C LEU A 354 13.73 -32.22 7.11
N THR A 355 14.05 -31.12 6.42
CA THR A 355 15.42 -30.61 6.39
C THR A 355 15.93 -30.30 7.80
N LEU A 356 15.12 -29.61 8.60
CA LEU A 356 15.50 -29.26 9.97
C LEU A 356 15.55 -30.49 10.90
N MET A 357 14.68 -31.49 10.72
CA MET A 357 14.74 -32.76 11.48
C MET A 357 16.01 -33.55 11.15
N HIS A 358 16.41 -33.61 9.88
CA HIS A 358 17.66 -34.25 9.47
C HIS A 358 18.89 -33.50 10.01
N LEU A 359 18.85 -32.17 10.02
CA LEU A 359 19.89 -31.35 10.65
C LEU A 359 19.94 -31.57 12.16
N TYR A 360 18.79 -31.65 12.83
CA TYR A 360 18.73 -31.98 14.25
C TYR A 360 19.42 -33.32 14.53
N ARG A 361 19.05 -34.38 13.80
CA ARG A 361 19.69 -35.71 13.89
C ARG A 361 21.20 -35.65 13.65
N HIS A 362 21.64 -34.87 12.66
CA HIS A 362 23.06 -34.70 12.30
C HIS A 362 23.86 -33.94 13.38
N LEU A 363 23.27 -32.89 13.95
CA LEU A 363 23.94 -32.01 14.92
C LEU A 363 23.96 -32.59 16.33
N THR A 364 22.86 -33.21 16.78
CA THR A 364 22.71 -33.69 18.17
C THR A 364 22.96 -35.19 18.33
N GLY A 365 22.80 -35.97 17.26
CA GLY A 365 22.83 -37.43 17.33
C GLY A 365 21.61 -38.03 18.04
N GLU A 366 20.53 -37.29 18.25
CA GLU A 366 19.26 -37.76 18.83
C GLU A 366 18.27 -38.20 17.74
N ASP A 367 17.51 -39.28 17.97
CA ASP A 367 16.62 -39.94 16.98
C ASP A 367 15.14 -39.57 17.14
N ARG A 368 14.84 -38.57 17.97
CA ARG A 368 13.49 -38.12 18.34
C ARG A 368 12.53 -37.96 17.16
N TYR A 369 13.02 -37.56 15.99
CA TYR A 369 12.21 -37.28 14.81
C TYR A 369 12.19 -38.41 13.77
N ASP A 370 12.93 -39.51 13.96
CA ASP A 370 13.12 -40.55 12.94
C ASP A 370 11.81 -41.14 12.42
N HIS A 371 10.88 -41.47 13.31
CA HIS A 371 9.56 -41.95 12.92
C HIS A 371 8.75 -40.90 12.14
N THR A 372 8.84 -39.63 12.53
CA THR A 372 8.14 -38.54 11.85
C THR A 372 8.74 -38.28 10.46
N MET A 373 10.07 -38.35 10.32
CA MET A 373 10.77 -38.21 9.04
C MET A 373 10.31 -39.28 8.04
N GLN A 374 10.21 -40.54 8.47
CA GLN A 374 9.75 -41.64 7.62
C GLN A 374 8.35 -41.40 7.06
N ILE A 375 7.42 -40.94 7.89
CA ILE A 375 6.04 -40.66 7.47
C ILE A 375 5.99 -39.44 6.53
N MET A 376 6.67 -38.36 6.91
CA MET A 376 6.60 -37.10 6.17
C MET A 376 7.32 -37.16 4.83
N ALA A 377 8.42 -37.89 4.69
CA ALA A 377 9.17 -37.98 3.43
C ALA A 377 8.31 -38.45 2.26
N GLY A 378 7.55 -39.54 2.45
CA GLY A 378 6.62 -40.05 1.43
C GLY A 378 5.48 -39.07 1.12
N ALA A 379 4.92 -38.42 2.15
CA ALA A 379 3.84 -37.46 1.98
C ALA A 379 4.29 -36.19 1.24
N VAL A 380 5.48 -35.67 1.55
CA VAL A 380 6.07 -34.50 0.88
C VAL A 380 6.38 -34.81 -0.57
N ARG A 381 6.97 -35.99 -0.84
CA ARG A 381 7.26 -36.44 -2.21
C ARG A 381 5.97 -36.53 -3.03
N PHE A 382 4.96 -37.20 -2.50
CA PHE A 382 3.66 -37.32 -3.15
C PHE A 382 3.00 -35.96 -3.41
N ALA A 383 3.00 -35.05 -2.42
CA ALA A 383 2.42 -33.73 -2.56
C ALA A 383 3.13 -32.89 -3.65
N ALA A 384 4.47 -32.93 -3.70
CA ALA A 384 5.23 -32.24 -4.74
C ALA A 384 5.04 -32.86 -6.14
N GLU A 385 4.93 -34.19 -6.25
CA GLU A 385 4.66 -34.88 -7.53
C GLU A 385 3.25 -34.60 -8.06
N CYS A 386 2.29 -34.32 -7.18
CA CYS A 386 0.91 -33.96 -7.54
C CYS A 386 0.70 -32.45 -7.77
N GLU A 387 1.74 -31.62 -7.71
CA GLU A 387 1.60 -30.20 -8.00
C GLU A 387 1.20 -29.98 -9.46
N THR A 388 0.18 -29.15 -9.66
CA THR A 388 -0.38 -28.83 -10.98
C THR A 388 -0.45 -27.34 -11.27
N ASP A 389 -0.27 -26.49 -10.26
CA ASP A 389 -0.21 -25.03 -10.44
C ASP A 389 1.10 -24.65 -11.17
N PRO A 390 1.03 -24.10 -12.42
CA PRO A 390 2.20 -23.67 -13.17
C PRO A 390 3.12 -22.72 -12.38
N GLY A 391 2.56 -21.87 -11.52
CA GLY A 391 3.32 -20.93 -10.69
C GLY A 391 4.12 -21.59 -9.56
N GLN A 392 3.80 -22.84 -9.22
CA GLN A 392 4.42 -23.61 -8.14
C GLN A 392 5.28 -24.76 -8.63
N LEU A 393 5.22 -25.13 -9.93
CA LEU A 393 5.97 -26.25 -10.48
C LEU A 393 7.48 -26.16 -10.21
N TYR A 394 8.06 -24.96 -10.27
CA TYR A 394 9.46 -24.76 -9.89
C TYR A 394 9.74 -25.23 -8.45
N TRP A 395 8.91 -24.79 -7.49
CA TRP A 395 9.09 -25.11 -6.07
C TRP A 395 8.84 -26.58 -5.78
N ALA A 396 7.88 -27.21 -6.47
CA ALA A 396 7.64 -28.64 -6.39
C ALA A 396 8.87 -29.44 -6.88
N LYS A 397 9.45 -29.08 -8.03
CA LYS A 397 10.66 -29.72 -8.56
C LYS A 397 11.89 -29.48 -7.68
N ALA A 398 12.06 -28.26 -7.16
CA ALA A 398 13.11 -27.96 -6.20
C ALA A 398 12.96 -28.80 -4.92
N THR A 399 11.73 -28.95 -4.41
CA THR A 399 11.42 -29.80 -3.24
C THR A 399 11.80 -31.27 -3.47
N LEU A 400 11.58 -31.81 -4.67
CA LEU A 400 12.04 -33.17 -4.99
C LEU A 400 13.56 -33.29 -4.97
N GLY A 401 14.28 -32.28 -5.48
CA GLY A 401 15.73 -32.22 -5.37
C GLY A 401 16.22 -32.10 -3.92
N ASP A 402 15.53 -31.31 -3.10
CA ASP A 402 15.81 -31.20 -1.66
C ASP A 402 15.62 -32.54 -0.95
N LEU A 403 14.57 -33.31 -1.26
CA LEU A 403 14.41 -34.67 -0.73
C LEU A 403 15.58 -35.58 -1.11
N ASP A 404 16.05 -35.51 -2.35
CA ASP A 404 17.19 -36.31 -2.81
C ASP A 404 18.51 -35.89 -2.13
N VAL A 405 18.64 -34.62 -1.71
CA VAL A 405 19.73 -34.15 -0.83
C VAL A 405 19.62 -34.80 0.55
N LEU A 406 18.42 -34.83 1.12
CA LEU A 406 18.11 -35.49 2.41
C LEU A 406 18.21 -37.03 2.34
N GLU A 407 18.37 -37.61 1.16
CA GLU A 407 18.64 -39.04 0.92
C GLU A 407 20.09 -39.33 0.48
N ALA A 408 20.94 -38.29 0.36
CA ALA A 408 22.35 -38.40 -0.06
C ALA A 408 22.52 -39.02 -1.46
N MET A 409 21.66 -38.65 -2.41
CA MET A 409 21.65 -39.19 -3.78
C MET A 409 22.13 -38.16 -4.81
N PRO A 410 23.45 -37.90 -4.94
CA PRO A 410 23.98 -36.78 -5.75
C PRO A 410 23.58 -36.82 -7.22
N ALA A 411 23.41 -38.01 -7.81
CA ALA A 411 22.97 -38.16 -9.19
C ALA A 411 21.49 -37.72 -9.39
N LEU A 412 20.61 -38.02 -8.44
CA LEU A 412 19.21 -37.62 -8.47
C LEU A 412 19.06 -36.14 -8.18
N VAL A 413 19.82 -35.60 -7.22
CA VAL A 413 19.89 -34.16 -6.93
C VAL A 413 20.18 -33.35 -8.19
N ARG A 414 21.22 -33.73 -8.97
CA ARG A 414 21.56 -33.05 -10.23
C ARG A 414 20.43 -33.14 -11.25
N LYS A 415 19.70 -34.25 -11.31
CA LYS A 415 18.58 -34.43 -12.24
C LYS A 415 17.40 -33.54 -11.86
N ALA A 416 16.95 -33.63 -10.61
CA ALA A 416 15.79 -32.89 -10.10
C ALA A 416 16.00 -31.37 -10.17
N TYR A 417 17.18 -30.86 -9.76
CA TYR A 417 17.45 -29.43 -9.85
C TYR A 417 17.61 -28.93 -11.29
N LYS A 418 18.13 -29.75 -12.22
CA LYS A 418 18.12 -29.39 -13.65
C LYS A 418 16.71 -29.27 -14.20
N GLU A 419 15.80 -30.17 -13.79
CA GLU A 419 14.38 -30.06 -14.15
C GLU A 419 13.75 -28.80 -13.56
N ALA A 420 14.04 -28.45 -12.31
CA ALA A 420 13.56 -27.22 -11.69
C ALA A 420 14.09 -25.97 -12.41
N ILE A 421 15.38 -25.91 -12.71
CA ILE A 421 16.02 -24.82 -13.46
C ILE A 421 15.35 -24.62 -14.84
N ALA A 422 15.04 -25.71 -15.55
CA ALA A 422 14.46 -25.64 -16.88
C ALA A 422 13.09 -24.94 -16.93
N ILE A 423 12.36 -24.90 -15.81
CA ILE A 423 11.05 -24.24 -15.68
C ILE A 423 11.09 -23.00 -14.78
N SER A 424 12.30 -22.49 -14.48
CA SER A 424 12.47 -21.32 -13.62
C SER A 424 12.24 -19.98 -14.33
N ASP A 425 12.05 -19.99 -15.66
CA ASP A 425 11.98 -18.79 -16.51
C ASP A 425 13.15 -17.81 -16.27
N ASN A 426 14.36 -18.34 -15.99
CA ASN A 426 15.55 -17.56 -15.64
C ASN A 426 15.36 -16.62 -14.45
N ASN A 427 14.45 -16.98 -13.52
CA ASN A 427 14.20 -16.20 -12.33
C ASN A 427 15.36 -16.36 -11.32
N TRP A 428 16.25 -15.38 -11.32
CA TRP A 428 17.43 -15.35 -10.44
C TRP A 428 17.08 -15.57 -8.95
N PHE A 429 16.00 -14.95 -8.45
CA PHE A 429 15.62 -15.06 -7.04
C PHE A 429 15.20 -16.48 -6.64
N TYR A 430 14.55 -17.21 -7.54
CA TYR A 430 14.17 -18.60 -7.31
C TYR A 430 15.42 -19.46 -7.13
N LEU A 431 16.36 -19.33 -8.08
CA LEU A 431 17.61 -20.07 -8.09
C LEU A 431 18.51 -19.74 -6.89
N ASP A 432 18.67 -18.46 -6.54
CA ASP A 432 19.48 -18.06 -5.38
C ASP A 432 18.84 -18.52 -4.07
N SER A 433 17.51 -18.48 -3.94
CA SER A 433 16.82 -18.98 -2.74
C SER A 433 17.07 -20.47 -2.51
N ALA A 434 16.98 -21.30 -3.56
CA ALA A 434 17.30 -22.73 -3.48
C ALA A 434 18.78 -22.96 -3.16
N CYS A 435 19.68 -22.20 -3.80
CA CYS A 435 21.12 -22.29 -3.55
C CYS A 435 21.50 -21.87 -2.12
N ALA A 436 20.87 -20.83 -1.56
CA ALA A 436 21.11 -20.35 -0.20
C ALA A 436 20.79 -21.41 0.87
N GLN A 437 19.73 -22.19 0.66
CA GLN A 437 19.40 -23.34 1.52
C GLN A 437 20.53 -24.38 1.51
N LEU A 438 21.06 -24.73 0.32
CA LEU A 438 22.16 -25.67 0.19
C LEU A 438 23.46 -25.15 0.81
N ARG A 439 23.76 -23.85 0.67
CA ARG A 439 24.91 -23.22 1.34
C ARG A 439 24.81 -23.31 2.86
N MET A 440 23.61 -23.18 3.43
CA MET A 440 23.41 -23.39 4.87
C MET A 440 23.68 -24.85 5.28
N LEU A 441 23.27 -25.85 4.48
CA LEU A 441 23.61 -27.25 4.73
C LEU A 441 25.12 -27.49 4.65
N LYS A 442 25.79 -26.85 3.68
CA LYS A 442 27.24 -26.92 3.49
C LYS A 442 27.99 -26.36 4.70
N ASP A 443 27.57 -25.20 5.22
CA ASP A 443 28.18 -24.57 6.40
C ASP A 443 28.14 -25.48 7.64
N LEU A 444 27.14 -26.38 7.72
CA LEU A 444 26.95 -27.35 8.80
C LEU A 444 27.55 -28.74 8.50
N GLY A 445 28.28 -28.91 7.40
CA GLY A 445 28.89 -30.18 7.02
C GLY A 445 27.89 -31.28 6.67
N PHE A 446 26.64 -30.93 6.35
CA PHE A 446 25.58 -31.91 6.11
C PHE A 446 25.67 -32.47 4.69
N ARG A 447 25.95 -33.78 4.56
CA ARG A 447 25.91 -34.55 3.29
C ARG A 447 26.59 -33.84 2.11
N LEU A 448 27.84 -33.45 2.33
CA LEU A 448 28.60 -32.57 1.45
C LEU A 448 28.57 -32.98 -0.03
N GLU A 449 28.70 -34.27 -0.35
CA GLU A 449 28.69 -34.73 -1.75
C GLU A 449 27.37 -34.39 -2.48
N ALA A 450 26.23 -34.61 -1.84
CA ALA A 450 24.92 -34.29 -2.41
C ALA A 450 24.67 -32.77 -2.44
N VAL A 451 25.07 -32.06 -1.39
CA VAL A 451 24.94 -30.60 -1.30
C VAL A 451 25.80 -29.90 -2.35
N ASP A 452 27.07 -30.27 -2.50
CA ASP A 452 27.97 -29.71 -3.51
C ASP A 452 27.49 -30.01 -4.93
N ALA A 453 26.91 -31.20 -5.16
CA ALA A 453 26.29 -31.52 -6.44
C ALA A 453 25.12 -30.59 -6.78
N GLY A 454 24.30 -30.21 -5.78
CA GLY A 454 23.22 -29.24 -5.93
C GLY A 454 23.73 -27.82 -6.16
N ILE A 455 24.65 -27.34 -5.32
CA ILE A 455 25.23 -25.99 -5.42
C ILE A 455 25.86 -25.78 -6.80
N ALA A 456 26.66 -26.73 -7.27
CA ALA A 456 27.30 -26.64 -8.59
C ALA A 456 26.29 -26.56 -9.75
N THR A 457 25.08 -27.10 -9.56
CA THR A 457 24.01 -27.04 -10.58
C THR A 457 23.40 -25.65 -10.66
N PHE A 458 23.13 -25.01 -9.52
CA PHE A 458 22.59 -23.65 -9.47
C PHE A 458 23.63 -22.57 -9.81
N GLU A 459 24.85 -22.66 -9.28
CA GLU A 459 25.89 -21.63 -9.47
C GLU A 459 26.29 -21.46 -10.94
N ARG A 460 26.27 -22.55 -11.71
CA ARG A 460 26.50 -22.49 -13.15
C ARG A 460 25.51 -21.55 -13.84
N VAL A 461 24.21 -21.70 -13.55
CA VAL A 461 23.16 -20.87 -14.16
C VAL A 461 23.15 -19.46 -13.58
N LEU A 462 23.29 -19.32 -12.26
CA LEU A 462 23.37 -18.01 -11.60
C LEU A 462 24.52 -17.15 -12.14
N SER A 463 25.64 -17.76 -12.54
CA SER A 463 26.77 -17.04 -13.13
C SER A 463 26.52 -16.52 -14.56
N GLU A 464 25.53 -17.08 -15.25
CA GLU A 464 25.11 -16.71 -16.60
C GLU A 464 23.96 -15.67 -16.59
N LEU A 465 23.32 -15.45 -15.43
CA LEU A 465 22.20 -14.52 -15.27
C LEU A 465 22.64 -13.17 -14.70
N ASP A 466 21.99 -12.10 -15.16
CA ASP A 466 22.10 -10.80 -14.53
C ASP A 466 21.32 -10.78 -13.21
N GLU A 467 22.03 -10.53 -12.11
CA GLU A 467 21.41 -10.34 -10.80
C GLU A 467 20.46 -9.12 -10.85
N PRO A 468 19.17 -9.26 -10.50
CA PRO A 468 18.19 -8.19 -10.64
C PRO A 468 18.53 -6.92 -9.85
N GLU A 469 19.31 -7.04 -8.78
CA GLU A 469 19.81 -5.90 -7.96
C GLU A 469 21.04 -5.19 -8.56
N LYS A 470 21.63 -5.71 -9.65
CA LYS A 470 22.58 -4.95 -10.49
C LYS A 470 21.90 -3.92 -11.41
N ASN A 471 20.59 -3.75 -11.34
CA ASN A 471 19.93 -2.60 -11.93
C ASN A 471 20.36 -1.33 -11.17
N TRP A 472 20.83 -0.31 -11.90
CA TRP A 472 21.24 0.98 -11.35
C TRP A 472 20.22 1.49 -10.32
N GLN A 473 20.70 1.79 -9.11
CA GLN A 473 19.93 2.40 -8.03
C GLN A 473 20.56 3.75 -7.71
N PRO A 474 19.77 4.82 -7.57
CA PRO A 474 20.32 6.11 -7.20
C PRO A 474 20.96 6.02 -5.81
N ARG A 475 22.12 6.65 -5.66
CA ARG A 475 22.74 6.92 -4.36
C ARG A 475 21.86 7.90 -3.57
N GLN A 476 21.49 9.03 -4.19
CA GLN A 476 20.50 9.98 -3.68
C GLN A 476 19.42 10.28 -4.73
N VAL A 477 18.23 10.65 -4.24
CA VAL A 477 17.14 11.16 -5.08
C VAL A 477 16.88 12.61 -4.71
N PHE A 478 17.21 13.52 -5.62
CA PHE A 478 16.91 14.94 -5.51
C PHE A 478 15.50 15.20 -6.00
N LEU A 479 14.61 15.55 -5.08
CA LEU A 479 13.24 15.95 -5.38
C LEU A 479 13.16 17.48 -5.38
N PHE A 480 12.58 18.08 -6.40
CA PHE A 480 12.44 19.54 -6.48
C PHE A 480 10.98 19.99 -6.56
N SER A 481 10.67 21.09 -5.89
CA SER A 481 9.45 21.87 -6.11
C SER A 481 9.72 23.34 -5.86
N GLY A 482 9.26 24.22 -6.74
CA GLY A 482 9.50 25.65 -6.59
C GLY A 482 8.51 26.51 -7.36
N HIS A 483 8.61 27.82 -7.14
CA HIS A 483 7.78 28.77 -7.87
C HIS A 483 8.15 28.82 -9.36
N ARG A 484 7.11 29.01 -10.17
CA ARG A 484 7.29 29.46 -11.54
C ARG A 484 7.67 30.93 -11.58
N VAL A 485 8.42 31.33 -12.61
CA VAL A 485 8.60 32.76 -12.89
C VAL A 485 7.22 33.42 -13.03
N ASP A 486 7.09 34.61 -12.47
CA ASP A 486 5.84 35.36 -12.47
C ASP A 486 5.37 35.70 -13.87
N GLU A 487 4.05 35.77 -14.05
CA GLU A 487 3.45 36.30 -15.27
C GLU A 487 3.70 37.81 -15.39
N PRO A 488 3.81 38.36 -16.62
CA PRO A 488 3.97 39.79 -16.82
C PRO A 488 2.88 40.61 -16.11
N GLY A 489 3.29 41.54 -15.25
CA GLY A 489 2.35 42.45 -14.55
C GLY A 489 1.67 41.87 -13.31
N ARG A 490 2.16 40.76 -12.75
CA ARG A 490 1.68 40.24 -11.45
C ARG A 490 1.78 41.31 -10.36
N LYS A 491 0.67 41.54 -9.64
CA LYS A 491 0.57 42.60 -8.60
C LYS A 491 1.48 42.37 -7.40
N THR A 492 1.60 41.12 -6.96
CA THR A 492 2.48 40.71 -5.85
C THR A 492 3.43 39.66 -6.39
N ALA A 493 4.69 40.03 -6.59
CA ALA A 493 5.69 39.14 -7.15
C ALA A 493 6.04 38.02 -6.15
N ARG A 494 6.10 36.78 -6.65
CA ARG A 494 6.56 35.59 -5.93
C ARG A 494 7.93 35.15 -6.41
N PHE A 495 8.14 35.15 -7.73
CA PHE A 495 9.42 34.86 -8.36
C PHE A 495 9.60 35.74 -9.62
N PRO A 496 10.13 36.96 -9.47
CA PRO A 496 10.47 37.81 -10.60
C PRO A 496 11.55 37.20 -11.49
N GLN A 497 11.49 37.42 -12.81
CA GLN A 497 12.51 36.95 -13.77
C GLN A 497 13.92 37.46 -13.40
N ALA A 498 14.02 38.69 -12.88
CA ALA A 498 15.30 39.27 -12.43
C ALA A 498 16.02 38.46 -11.33
N LYS A 499 15.30 37.60 -10.58
CA LYS A 499 15.87 36.75 -9.53
C LYS A 499 16.29 35.36 -10.04
N ALA A 500 16.04 35.04 -11.32
CA ALA A 500 16.28 33.71 -11.86
C ALA A 500 17.76 33.30 -11.83
N GLU A 501 18.68 34.22 -12.12
CA GLU A 501 20.13 33.93 -12.08
C GLU A 501 20.62 33.65 -10.66
N VAL A 502 20.20 34.46 -9.68
CA VAL A 502 20.57 34.27 -8.26
C VAL A 502 19.95 32.97 -7.73
N ALA A 503 18.71 32.66 -8.10
CA ALA A 503 18.08 31.39 -7.76
C ALA A 503 18.85 30.20 -8.35
N ALA A 504 19.30 30.28 -9.60
CA ALA A 504 20.11 29.25 -10.22
C ALA A 504 21.42 29.01 -9.46
N GLN A 505 22.11 30.08 -9.04
CA GLN A 505 23.33 29.98 -8.22
C GLN A 505 23.06 29.30 -6.88
N LYS A 506 21.97 29.67 -6.19
CA LYS A 506 21.60 29.05 -4.89
C LYS A 506 21.23 27.57 -5.02
N ILE A 507 20.60 27.18 -6.13
CA ILE A 507 20.32 25.78 -6.42
C ILE A 507 21.63 25.02 -6.71
N ASP A 508 22.57 25.65 -7.42
CA ASP A 508 23.89 25.11 -7.70
C ASP A 508 24.68 24.84 -6.41
N GLU A 509 24.74 25.83 -5.50
CA GLU A 509 25.35 25.72 -4.17
C GLU A 509 24.74 24.56 -3.36
N ALA A 510 23.41 24.47 -3.32
CA ALA A 510 22.71 23.39 -2.61
C ALA A 510 23.05 22.00 -3.16
N LEU A 511 23.12 21.85 -4.50
CA LEU A 511 23.49 20.58 -5.14
C LEU A 511 24.96 20.21 -4.88
N ASP A 512 25.85 21.19 -4.78
CA ASP A 512 27.26 20.96 -4.44
C ASP A 512 27.43 20.53 -2.98
N GLU A 513 26.72 21.17 -2.04
CA GLU A 513 26.71 20.79 -0.62
C GLU A 513 26.21 19.35 -0.42
N LEU A 514 25.22 18.94 -1.21
CA LEU A 514 24.69 17.57 -1.21
C LEU A 514 25.53 16.59 -2.04
N GLY A 515 26.57 17.08 -2.74
CA GLY A 515 27.49 16.30 -3.54
C GLY A 515 26.82 15.58 -4.71
N ALA A 516 25.91 16.25 -5.43
CA ALA A 516 25.15 15.66 -6.54
C ALA A 516 26.06 15.21 -7.71
N GLY A 517 25.80 14.02 -8.27
CA GLY A 517 26.60 13.45 -9.35
C GLY A 517 25.90 12.35 -10.17
N PRO A 518 26.64 11.63 -11.03
CA PRO A 518 26.08 10.69 -12.02
C PRO A 518 25.39 9.45 -11.43
N ASP A 519 25.65 9.14 -10.16
CA ASP A 519 24.99 8.05 -9.44
C ASP A 519 23.66 8.47 -8.78
N ASP A 520 23.23 9.72 -8.96
CA ASP A 520 22.00 10.25 -8.37
C ASP A 520 20.86 10.42 -9.39
N LEU A 521 19.63 10.58 -8.89
CA LEU A 521 18.42 10.82 -9.66
C LEU A 521 17.81 12.18 -9.31
N ALA A 522 17.39 12.97 -10.29
CA ALA A 522 16.65 14.21 -10.12
C ALA A 522 15.21 14.08 -10.63
N LEU A 523 14.25 14.49 -9.80
CA LEU A 523 12.81 14.42 -10.06
C LEU A 523 12.19 15.83 -9.97
N ALA A 524 11.54 16.28 -11.04
CA ALA A 524 10.88 17.59 -11.12
C ALA A 524 9.80 17.62 -12.21
N GLN A 525 8.94 18.65 -12.22
CA GLN A 525 7.90 18.80 -13.26
C GLN A 525 8.42 19.51 -14.51
N GLY A 526 9.46 20.34 -14.40
CA GLY A 526 10.03 21.07 -15.53
C GLY A 526 9.29 22.36 -15.91
N ALA A 527 8.58 22.99 -14.97
CA ALA A 527 7.95 24.29 -15.19
C ALA A 527 8.99 25.43 -15.32
N SER A 528 8.62 26.55 -15.95
CA SER A 528 9.51 27.73 -16.10
C SER A 528 9.99 28.22 -14.73
N GLY A 529 11.25 28.62 -14.59
CA GLY A 529 11.80 29.04 -13.32
C GLY A 529 12.45 27.89 -12.56
N GLY A 530 12.04 27.67 -11.29
CA GLY A 530 12.76 26.80 -10.35
C GLY A 530 13.05 25.40 -10.90
N ASP A 531 12.04 24.72 -11.47
CA ASP A 531 12.22 23.35 -11.95
C ASP A 531 13.26 23.27 -13.08
N ILE A 532 13.18 24.14 -14.10
CA ILE A 532 14.15 24.15 -15.20
C ILE A 532 15.55 24.50 -14.69
N LEU A 533 15.69 25.50 -13.80
CA LEU A 533 16.98 25.87 -13.22
C LEU A 533 17.63 24.69 -12.48
N PHE A 534 16.85 23.97 -11.68
CA PHE A 534 17.28 22.76 -10.97
C PHE A 534 17.69 21.64 -11.93
N LEU A 535 16.86 21.34 -12.92
CA LEU A 535 17.14 20.27 -13.90
C LEU A 535 18.40 20.57 -14.71
N GLU A 536 18.64 21.82 -15.10
CA GLU A 536 19.87 22.22 -15.78
C GLU A 536 21.11 22.07 -14.88
N ALA A 537 21.01 22.46 -13.60
CA ALA A 537 22.10 22.30 -12.64
C ALA A 537 22.43 20.81 -12.40
N CYS A 538 21.41 19.95 -12.34
CA CYS A 538 21.57 18.50 -12.29
C CYS A 538 22.20 17.94 -13.59
N LYS A 539 21.74 18.38 -14.77
CA LYS A 539 22.28 17.96 -16.07
C LYS A 539 23.78 18.25 -16.18
N LYS A 540 24.21 19.44 -15.73
CA LYS A 540 25.64 19.84 -15.71
C LYS A 540 26.51 18.91 -14.87
N ARG A 541 25.95 18.31 -13.81
CA ARG A 541 26.63 17.36 -12.90
C ARG A 541 26.53 15.90 -13.35
N GLY A 542 25.89 15.63 -14.50
CA GLY A 542 25.65 14.28 -14.99
C GLY A 542 24.58 13.51 -14.21
N VAL A 543 23.84 14.17 -13.31
CA VAL A 543 22.75 13.55 -12.55
C VAL A 543 21.68 13.07 -13.53
N ARG A 544 21.18 11.84 -13.32
CA ARG A 544 20.13 11.30 -14.16
C ARG A 544 18.83 12.07 -13.93
N LEU A 545 18.20 12.53 -15.00
CA LEU A 545 16.95 13.30 -14.91
C LEU A 545 15.74 12.44 -15.24
N GLN A 546 14.65 12.61 -14.50
CA GLN A 546 13.33 12.10 -14.85
C GLN A 546 12.29 13.21 -14.62
N LEU A 547 11.78 13.75 -15.71
CA LEU A 547 10.69 14.72 -15.67
C LEU A 547 9.34 13.98 -15.57
N MET A 548 8.43 14.54 -14.79
CA MET A 548 7.11 13.96 -14.53
C MET A 548 6.07 15.08 -14.67
N LEU A 549 5.25 15.05 -15.72
CA LEU A 549 4.39 16.17 -16.12
C LEU A 549 2.94 15.97 -15.64
N PRO A 550 2.28 17.00 -15.09
CA PRO A 550 0.87 16.95 -14.69
C PRO A 550 -0.12 16.92 -15.87
N PHE A 551 0.33 17.28 -17.07
CA PHE A 551 -0.48 17.37 -18.29
C PHE A 551 0.28 16.79 -19.48
N PRO A 552 -0.41 16.45 -20.59
CA PRO A 552 0.24 16.25 -21.88
C PRO A 552 1.15 17.44 -22.21
N GLU A 553 2.31 17.15 -22.79
CA GLU A 553 3.38 18.14 -23.00
C GLU A 553 2.91 19.46 -23.65
N PRO A 554 2.06 19.48 -24.70
CA PRO A 554 1.56 20.74 -25.27
C PRO A 554 0.74 21.58 -24.28
N ASP A 555 -0.09 20.94 -23.47
CA ASP A 555 -0.89 21.60 -22.44
C ASP A 555 -0.02 22.09 -21.29
N PHE A 556 1.01 21.32 -20.93
CA PHE A 556 1.99 21.71 -19.92
C PHE A 556 2.76 22.97 -20.34
N ILE A 557 3.26 23.02 -21.57
CA ILE A 557 3.96 24.20 -22.11
C ILE A 557 3.05 25.44 -22.06
N ARG A 558 1.79 25.30 -22.51
CA ARG A 558 0.82 26.41 -22.52
C ARG A 558 0.47 26.92 -21.12
N LYS A 559 0.41 26.04 -20.11
CA LYS A 559 -0.02 26.40 -18.75
C LYS A 559 1.11 26.76 -17.80
N SER A 560 2.26 26.10 -17.94
CA SER A 560 3.35 26.08 -16.95
C SER A 560 4.64 26.74 -17.41
N ILE A 561 4.74 27.11 -18.69
CA ILE A 561 5.95 27.70 -19.28
C ILE A 561 5.65 29.04 -19.94
N LEU A 562 4.80 29.05 -20.98
CA LEU A 562 4.54 30.24 -21.79
C LEU A 562 3.94 31.45 -21.05
N PRO A 563 3.10 31.31 -20.00
CA PRO A 563 2.53 32.48 -19.32
C PRO A 563 3.56 33.32 -18.54
N SER A 564 4.73 32.76 -18.25
CA SER A 564 5.77 33.42 -17.46
C SER A 564 6.45 34.54 -18.23
N GLU A 565 7.01 35.52 -17.52
CA GLU A 565 7.90 36.51 -18.13
C GLU A 565 9.04 35.81 -18.89
N GLU A 566 9.30 36.25 -20.13
CA GLU A 566 10.22 35.58 -21.07
C GLU A 566 9.85 34.11 -21.39
N GLY A 567 8.56 33.77 -21.39
CA GLY A 567 8.07 32.38 -21.57
C GLY A 567 8.57 31.64 -22.81
N GLU A 568 8.89 32.35 -23.90
CA GLU A 568 9.48 31.76 -25.11
C GLU A 568 10.93 31.28 -24.90
N GLU A 569 11.73 32.03 -24.14
CA GLU A 569 13.08 31.62 -23.75
C GLU A 569 13.01 30.41 -22.80
N TRP A 570 12.06 30.40 -21.87
CA TRP A 570 11.81 29.25 -21.00
C TRP A 570 11.38 28.00 -21.79
N ARG A 571 10.57 28.15 -22.85
CA ARG A 571 10.19 27.04 -23.75
C ARG A 571 11.40 26.46 -24.47
N LYS A 572 12.30 27.31 -24.95
CA LYS A 572 13.55 26.86 -25.58
C LYS A 572 14.40 26.02 -24.61
N ARG A 573 14.60 26.52 -23.38
CA ARG A 573 15.32 25.81 -22.32
C ARG A 573 14.68 24.48 -21.97
N TYR A 574 13.35 24.43 -21.92
CA TYR A 574 12.60 23.19 -21.71
C TYR A 574 12.90 22.16 -22.82
N TYR A 575 12.85 22.55 -24.09
CA TYR A 575 13.17 21.64 -25.19
C TYR A 575 14.65 21.21 -25.19
N ASP A 576 15.57 22.10 -24.86
CA ASP A 576 17.00 21.78 -24.71
C ASP A 576 17.26 20.76 -23.57
N LEU A 577 16.42 20.77 -22.53
CA LEU A 577 16.41 19.73 -21.51
C LEU A 577 15.84 18.43 -22.05
N THR A 578 14.63 18.45 -22.62
CA THR A 578 13.85 17.24 -22.93
C THR A 578 14.30 16.47 -24.16
N SER A 579 14.87 17.14 -25.17
CA SER A 579 15.23 16.51 -26.46
C SER A 579 16.28 15.40 -26.35
N SER A 580 17.06 15.38 -25.27
CA SER A 580 18.12 14.40 -25.02
C SER A 580 17.83 13.46 -23.84
N LEU A 581 16.62 13.49 -23.27
CA LEU A 581 16.30 12.66 -22.10
C LEU A 581 16.07 11.21 -22.47
N THR A 582 16.65 10.30 -21.67
CA THR A 582 16.37 8.88 -21.74
C THR A 582 16.30 8.32 -20.31
N PRO A 583 15.10 7.94 -19.83
CA PRO A 583 13.81 7.91 -20.52
C PRO A 583 13.21 9.32 -20.77
N PRO A 584 12.23 9.46 -21.70
CA PRO A 584 11.52 10.71 -21.92
C PRO A 584 10.70 11.15 -20.68
N PRO A 585 10.17 12.39 -20.68
CA PRO A 585 9.24 12.83 -19.63
C PRO A 585 8.06 11.86 -19.50
N ARG A 586 7.72 11.49 -18.26
CA ARG A 586 6.53 10.69 -17.97
C ARG A 586 5.33 11.61 -17.81
N ILE A 587 4.19 11.25 -18.41
CA ILE A 587 3.01 12.09 -18.46
C ILE A 587 1.94 11.49 -17.55
N LEU A 588 1.60 12.19 -16.46
CA LEU A 588 0.73 11.68 -15.41
C LEU A 588 -0.62 11.15 -15.94
N PRO A 589 -1.35 11.86 -16.83
CA PRO A 589 -2.58 11.33 -17.43
C PRO A 589 -2.41 10.07 -18.27
N ASP A 590 -1.27 9.89 -18.92
CA ASP A 590 -1.01 8.72 -19.77
C ASP A 590 -0.66 7.50 -18.92
N GLU A 591 0.08 7.73 -17.83
CA GLU A 591 0.54 6.71 -16.89
C GLU A 591 -0.59 6.26 -15.96
N LEU A 592 -1.31 7.22 -15.34
CA LEU A 592 -2.24 6.99 -14.23
C LEU A 592 -3.68 7.42 -14.51
N GLY A 593 -3.96 7.91 -15.73
CA GLY A 593 -5.27 8.43 -16.13
C GLY A 593 -5.55 9.86 -15.66
N PRO A 594 -6.73 10.42 -15.98
CA PRO A 594 -7.09 11.78 -15.57
C PRO A 594 -7.19 11.91 -14.05
N PRO A 595 -7.01 13.13 -13.49
CA PRO A 595 -7.17 13.37 -12.06
C PRO A 595 -8.60 13.06 -11.59
N PRO A 596 -8.79 12.49 -10.39
CA PRO A 596 -10.11 12.34 -9.79
C PRO A 596 -10.82 13.68 -9.61
N LYS A 597 -12.16 13.64 -9.48
CA LYS A 597 -12.98 14.85 -9.32
C LYS A 597 -12.54 15.66 -8.10
N GLY A 598 -12.29 16.95 -8.28
CA GLY A 598 -11.88 17.85 -7.20
C GLY A 598 -10.40 17.78 -6.80
N VAL A 599 -9.61 16.90 -7.44
CA VAL A 599 -8.16 16.82 -7.23
C VAL A 599 -7.44 17.76 -8.19
N ASP A 600 -6.56 18.62 -7.67
CA ASP A 600 -5.75 19.49 -8.50
C ASP A 600 -4.64 18.69 -9.24
N PRO A 601 -4.47 18.86 -10.57
CA PRO A 601 -3.47 18.12 -11.33
C PRO A 601 -2.01 18.34 -10.87
N TYR A 602 -1.67 19.54 -10.38
CA TYR A 602 -0.32 19.83 -9.88
C TYR A 602 -0.09 19.18 -8.52
N GLU A 603 -1.09 19.23 -7.62
CA GLU A 603 -1.06 18.53 -6.33
C GLU A 603 -0.85 17.02 -6.53
N ARG A 604 -1.63 16.45 -7.45
CA ARG A 604 -1.52 15.04 -7.83
C ARG A 604 -0.14 14.68 -8.34
N CYS A 605 0.44 15.52 -9.21
CA CYS A 605 1.78 15.30 -9.75
C CYS A 605 2.88 15.47 -8.69
N ASN A 606 2.71 16.38 -7.73
CA ASN A 606 3.62 16.51 -6.59
C ASN A 606 3.62 15.25 -5.71
N LEU A 607 2.45 14.69 -5.41
CA LEU A 607 2.36 13.40 -4.71
C LEU A 607 3.02 12.27 -5.51
N TRP A 608 2.82 12.25 -6.82
CA TRP A 608 3.43 11.25 -7.70
C TRP A 608 4.97 11.32 -7.71
N LEU A 609 5.53 12.53 -7.77
CA LEU A 609 6.97 12.79 -7.64
C LEU A 609 7.50 12.32 -6.27
N LEU A 610 6.79 12.66 -5.19
CA LEU A 610 7.15 12.28 -3.83
C LEU A 610 7.15 10.75 -3.65
N TYR A 611 6.07 10.08 -4.05
CA TYR A 611 5.96 8.62 -3.93
C TYR A 611 6.99 7.89 -4.79
N THR A 612 7.30 8.44 -5.97
CA THR A 612 8.41 7.94 -6.79
C THR A 612 9.75 8.09 -6.07
N ALA A 613 10.03 9.24 -5.45
CA ALA A 613 11.25 9.44 -4.69
C ALA A 613 11.36 8.48 -3.50
N LEU A 614 10.30 8.37 -2.69
CA LEU A 614 10.25 7.51 -1.51
C LEU A 614 10.38 6.03 -1.85
N SER A 615 9.98 5.62 -3.05
CA SER A 615 10.15 4.24 -3.52
C SER A 615 11.62 3.80 -3.62
N TYR A 616 12.57 4.73 -3.78
CA TYR A 616 14.00 4.43 -3.74
C TYR A 616 14.56 4.31 -2.32
N GLY A 617 13.78 4.73 -1.32
CA GLY A 617 14.09 4.66 0.11
C GLY A 617 14.10 6.04 0.76
N ILE A 618 13.37 6.18 1.88
CA ILE A 618 13.19 7.44 2.63
C ILE A 618 14.52 8.14 2.92
N LYS A 619 15.55 7.39 3.35
CA LYS A 619 16.88 7.93 3.72
C LYS A 619 17.67 8.49 2.52
N LYS A 620 17.24 8.23 1.28
CA LYS A 620 17.92 8.70 0.06
C LYS A 620 17.32 10.00 -0.50
N VAL A 621 16.15 10.41 -0.02
CA VAL A 621 15.40 11.54 -0.60
C VAL A 621 15.92 12.86 -0.03
N GLN A 622 16.54 13.67 -0.88
CA GLN A 622 16.91 15.05 -0.58
C GLN A 622 15.93 15.99 -1.29
N PHE A 623 15.15 16.74 -0.52
CA PHE A 623 14.21 17.69 -1.10
C PHE A 623 14.80 19.10 -1.14
N ILE A 624 14.76 19.70 -2.32
CA ILE A 624 15.19 21.08 -2.55
C ILE A 624 13.96 21.88 -2.96
N CYS A 625 13.68 22.98 -2.26
CA CYS A 625 12.57 23.85 -2.64
C CYS A 625 12.96 25.31 -2.77
N LEU A 626 12.41 25.95 -3.81
CA LEU A 626 12.52 27.39 -4.06
C LEU A 626 11.18 28.05 -3.77
N TRP A 627 11.02 28.56 -2.55
CA TRP A 627 9.70 28.94 -2.03
C TRP A 627 9.76 30.19 -1.13
N ASP A 628 8.71 31.01 -1.18
CA ASP A 628 8.58 32.27 -0.43
C ASP A 628 8.03 32.07 1.00
N GLY A 629 7.61 30.85 1.36
CA GLY A 629 7.06 30.54 2.68
C GLY A 629 5.56 30.81 2.82
N ASN A 630 4.90 31.30 1.77
CA ASN A 630 3.47 31.58 1.78
C ASN A 630 2.67 30.45 1.12
N LYS A 631 1.51 30.13 1.69
CA LYS A 631 0.52 29.28 1.00
C LYS A 631 0.07 30.03 -0.26
N GLY A 632 0.20 29.38 -1.42
CA GLY A 632 -0.14 29.99 -2.71
C GLY A 632 -1.63 30.28 -2.88
N ASP A 633 -2.02 30.92 -3.99
CA ASP A 633 -3.42 31.30 -4.26
C ASP A 633 -4.31 30.10 -4.66
N GLY A 634 -3.74 28.90 -4.79
CA GLY A 634 -4.41 27.66 -5.18
C GLY A 634 -3.95 26.45 -4.36
N ARG A 635 -4.72 25.35 -4.42
CA ARG A 635 -4.36 24.05 -3.83
C ARG A 635 -3.24 23.42 -4.69
N GLY A 636 -2.29 22.71 -4.09
CA GLY A 636 -1.23 21.99 -4.82
C GLY A 636 0.13 22.69 -5.04
N GLY A 637 0.38 23.85 -4.42
CA GLY A 637 1.68 24.55 -4.55
C GLY A 637 2.84 23.95 -3.73
N THR A 638 4.04 24.54 -3.83
CA THR A 638 5.27 24.10 -3.14
C THR A 638 5.11 23.93 -1.62
N ALA A 639 4.20 24.67 -0.99
CA ALA A 639 3.86 24.52 0.43
C ALA A 639 3.39 23.10 0.79
N HIS A 640 2.53 22.49 -0.04
CA HIS A 640 2.01 21.14 0.19
C HIS A 640 3.12 20.09 0.10
N MET A 641 3.97 20.20 -0.92
CA MET A 641 5.14 19.31 -1.08
C MET A 641 6.10 19.43 0.11
N TYR A 642 6.36 20.66 0.57
CA TYR A 642 7.19 20.91 1.75
C TYR A 642 6.63 20.25 3.00
N GLU A 643 5.35 20.46 3.32
CA GLU A 643 4.69 19.86 4.49
C GLU A 643 4.73 18.32 4.45
N GLU A 644 4.45 17.71 3.29
CA GLU A 644 4.50 16.26 3.11
C GLU A 644 5.92 15.68 3.23
N VAL A 645 6.93 16.32 2.65
CA VAL A 645 8.31 15.85 2.74
C VAL A 645 8.87 16.02 4.15
N GLU A 646 8.69 17.20 4.74
CA GLU A 646 9.24 17.53 6.06
C GLU A 646 8.72 16.57 7.13
N SER A 647 7.44 16.19 7.06
CA SER A 647 6.84 15.23 7.99
C SER A 647 7.39 13.79 7.84
N ARG A 648 7.97 13.43 6.69
CA ARG A 648 8.39 12.06 6.36
C ARG A 648 9.90 11.85 6.38
N THR A 649 10.67 12.79 5.83
CA THR A 649 12.13 12.66 5.68
C THR A 649 12.89 13.58 6.62
N GLY A 650 12.37 14.80 6.87
CA GLY A 650 13.08 15.88 7.53
C GLY A 650 14.35 16.34 6.79
N GLN A 651 14.54 15.93 5.54
CA GLN A 651 15.71 16.22 4.71
C GLN A 651 15.36 17.28 3.66
N THR A 652 15.20 18.52 4.12
CA THR A 652 14.76 19.64 3.28
C THR A 652 15.82 20.75 3.21
N THR A 653 16.18 21.12 1.99
CA THR A 653 16.97 22.32 1.68
C THR A 653 16.04 23.39 1.14
N TRP A 654 15.71 24.38 1.98
CA TRP A 654 14.79 25.46 1.61
C TRP A 654 15.54 26.73 1.19
N ILE A 655 15.50 27.03 -0.11
CA ILE A 655 16.01 28.28 -0.69
C ILE A 655 14.87 29.31 -0.62
N LYS A 656 14.99 30.28 0.29
CA LYS A 656 13.93 31.27 0.52
C LYS A 656 14.02 32.39 -0.50
N MET A 657 12.88 32.81 -1.05
CA MET A 657 12.84 33.91 -2.02
C MET A 657 13.40 35.25 -1.50
N LYS A 658 13.32 35.47 -0.19
CA LYS A 658 13.91 36.64 0.48
C LYS A 658 15.44 36.63 0.51
N ASP A 659 16.07 35.46 0.36
CA ASP A 659 17.52 35.29 0.40
C ASP A 659 18.15 35.52 -1.00
N LEU A 660 17.32 35.81 -2.02
CA LEU A 660 17.73 36.05 -3.41
C LEU A 660 18.01 37.54 -3.74
N GLY A 661 18.05 38.42 -2.73
CA GLY A 661 18.24 39.87 -2.89
C GLY A 661 16.95 40.64 -2.98
#